data_AF-A0A975IXZ5-F1
#
_entry.id   AF-A0A975IXZ5-F1
#
_cell.length_a   1.000
_cell.length_b   1.000
_cell.length_c   1.000
_cell.angle_alpha   90.00
_cell.angle_beta   90.00
_cell.angle_gamma   90.00
#
_symmetry.space_group_name_H-M   'P 1'
#
loop_
_entity.id
_entity.type
_entity.pdbx_description
1 polymer ?
#
loop_
_entity_poly.entity_id
_entity_poly.type
_entity_poly.pdbx_seq_one_letter_code
_entity_poly.pdbx_strand_id
1 'polypeptide(L)'
;MYPKPLIAIFLALAAGSATATTFTWTNTAGGSWATAGNWSSAPAFAADDLADFSTLNITANAVTTLDGSYTLGSLKFGDATTVSNTWTVNAGTGGTLTLATTTGNPTITTVAAADAVTLNAPIAGTQTIVKAGAGTLNLTGANTFTGLFQVDPVANSIVNVSGNQSAATGGWNIRAGATVNFQAGSTIAVASGKSITLANESGASHTLNAAGTVTSSGTLSVQAAGNVNLNSGAAWTQNGSMTIQPNTSFASAQMTVNTGASFTYAGSTAITLAASPGSNGGSGSLNLSGGTFTTGRGFNNSSSGTAGAANLNFSNGGTLKLSADIATLATTNTRPFNITLGTGGGKTDTNGFNTTLALPITGTGSLEKLGTGSLTLTGANTYTGATTVSAGTLSMSGAGFSDTAALSVATGSVLNLNYTGTDTVGSFRIDGVAKATGKWGRTGSIAALGADYESSLITGDGLINNTNTASDLYWDGTGTSWGSSGSWTVDPSNAAIDPTNSPVATTAVLFGANGLTTTQQVDLGGNQAVSQLTISSPVAFNFAGGGTTSNLTVGSSGITLNATAGNTTFGSATAGQEVNLVPTGAETWTNLSSSTLTAVNGLALGANTLTTAGSGNFTFGGAITGTGGLNKLGAGTLALNGTNTFTGNKTVDRGAVTVSGNQAAANGSWILRGYGDSGTTYNTVVTSVTLNAGSTSAVASGKTVQLGNTAAAGNFQLQTFTANGTMTNDGTLFAGRGGTLNVGGAWTQNGAATVATQGGVTATLSITSGGSFTYTSATQFLLSSSSTHAFLNIDGGVLTTGAKLHDANSTFNASSVSKVTLTNGGKIKLSANIADLFTTAGGATSFQVGTGGGIVDTNGFSTTLNLPITGTGGLTKAGTGTLTTTGANTYTGNTTVTGGTLSLSAANLDDNSSVTIATGATLDLNFLGSDTVKALTINGTALSAGTYSSSTHPGSISGVGQITVQPASGTFASWAAGLGLSGNPNADFDHDGIADGVEFVLGTDPKVANSGSGIQTQKSGNNLIVTFNRVDSSETSDITLVVEAGTDLATWPQIFQAADTTANSTPGVVVTENGTAPDTIVVTIPTSGAPMLFARVRVIVSP
;
A
#
# COMPACT_ATOMS: atom_id res chain seq x y z
N MET A 1 -30.45 -11.03 29.37
CA MET A 1 -29.80 -11.93 30.33
C MET A 1 -29.95 -13.35 29.79
N TYR A 2 -28.88 -13.90 29.22
CA TYR A 2 -28.84 -15.30 28.74
C TYR A 2 -27.81 -16.06 29.59
N PRO A 3 -28.06 -17.32 29.95
CA PRO A 3 -27.17 -18.07 30.83
C PRO A 3 -25.86 -18.39 30.11
N LYS A 4 -24.75 -18.20 30.82
CA LYS A 4 -23.42 -18.72 30.44
C LYS A 4 -23.54 -20.21 30.09
N PRO A 5 -22.80 -20.74 29.09
CA PRO A 5 -22.81 -22.18 28.86
C PRO A 5 -22.18 -22.84 30.08
N LEU A 6 -22.99 -23.59 30.84
CA LEU A 6 -22.48 -24.52 31.82
C LEU A 6 -21.64 -25.56 31.08
N ILE A 7 -20.42 -25.75 31.57
CA ILE A 7 -19.64 -26.96 31.34
C ILE A 7 -20.50 -28.11 31.91
N ALA A 8 -21.14 -28.87 31.03
CA ALA A 8 -21.88 -30.06 31.41
C ALA A 8 -20.89 -31.18 31.74
N ILE A 9 -20.63 -31.38 33.03
CA ILE A 9 -20.03 -32.61 33.54
C ILE A 9 -21.15 -33.67 33.49
N PHE A 10 -21.10 -34.57 32.51
CA PHE A 10 -21.96 -35.75 32.48
C PHE A 10 -21.33 -36.85 33.35
N LEU A 11 -21.99 -37.18 34.48
CA LEU A 11 -21.87 -38.51 35.08
C LEU A 11 -22.64 -39.48 34.19
N ALA A 12 -21.93 -40.33 33.45
CA ALA A 12 -22.52 -41.44 32.73
C ALA A 12 -22.77 -42.61 33.69
N LEU A 13 -24.03 -43.04 33.82
CA LEU A 13 -24.36 -44.38 34.32
C LEU A 13 -23.78 -45.41 33.34
N ALA A 14 -23.07 -46.39 33.88
CA ALA A 14 -22.37 -47.43 33.14
C ALA A 14 -23.31 -48.28 32.27
N ALA A 15 -23.29 -48.02 30.97
CA ALA A 15 -23.40 -49.04 29.93
C ALA A 15 -22.06 -49.02 29.20
N GLY A 16 -21.37 -50.16 29.12
CA GLY A 16 -19.95 -50.23 28.73
C GLY A 16 -19.63 -49.44 27.46
N SER A 17 -18.88 -48.34 27.60
CA SER A 17 -18.27 -47.64 26.47
C SER A 17 -16.86 -48.20 26.26
N ALA A 18 -16.51 -48.49 25.01
CA ALA A 18 -15.11 -48.70 24.65
C ALA A 18 -14.33 -47.42 25.02
N THR A 19 -13.16 -47.58 25.65
CA THR A 19 -12.25 -46.46 25.92
C THR A 19 -11.67 -45.95 24.61
N ALA A 20 -11.86 -44.66 24.31
CA ALA A 20 -11.27 -44.00 23.15
C ALA A 20 -9.74 -44.16 23.15
N THR A 21 -9.19 -44.74 22.10
CA THR A 21 -7.77 -45.00 21.93
C THR A 21 -7.14 -43.87 21.10
N THR A 22 -5.94 -43.42 21.48
CA THR A 22 -5.18 -42.44 20.69
C THR A 22 -4.10 -43.17 19.89
N PHE A 23 -4.13 -43.03 18.58
CA PHE A 23 -3.09 -43.49 17.67
C PHE A 23 -2.28 -42.28 17.24
N THR A 24 -1.02 -42.23 17.64
CA THR A 24 -0.12 -41.10 17.33
C THR A 24 0.70 -41.43 16.10
N TRP A 25 0.73 -40.54 15.11
CA TRP A 25 1.56 -40.68 13.93
C TRP A 25 3.04 -40.52 14.29
N THR A 26 3.92 -41.35 13.72
CA THR A 26 5.36 -41.37 14.06
C THR A 26 6.29 -41.01 12.91
N ASN A 27 5.78 -40.87 11.67
CA ASN A 27 6.59 -40.68 10.48
C ASN A 27 6.56 -39.21 9.97
N THR A 28 7.66 -38.49 10.12
CA THR A 28 7.76 -37.07 9.75
C THR A 28 7.71 -36.79 8.24
N ALA A 29 7.96 -37.79 7.39
CA ALA A 29 7.91 -37.64 5.93
C ALA A 29 6.51 -37.89 5.32
N GLY A 30 5.55 -38.35 6.13
CA GLY A 30 4.25 -38.82 5.65
C GLY A 30 4.23 -40.32 5.32
N GLY A 31 3.25 -40.78 4.55
CA GLY A 31 3.10 -42.20 4.19
C GLY A 31 1.68 -42.77 4.37
N SER A 32 1.55 -44.08 4.17
CA SER A 32 0.25 -44.78 4.20
C SER A 32 -0.23 -45.05 5.62
N TRP A 33 -1.51 -44.80 5.87
CA TRP A 33 -2.19 -45.12 7.13
C TRP A 33 -2.25 -46.63 7.37
N ALA A 34 -2.28 -47.46 6.32
CA ALA A 34 -2.31 -48.93 6.45
C ALA A 34 -0.97 -49.52 6.94
N THR A 35 0.13 -48.75 6.89
CA THR A 35 1.44 -49.20 7.34
C THR A 35 1.54 -49.07 8.86
N ALA A 36 1.45 -50.20 9.57
CA ALA A 36 1.45 -50.22 11.04
C ALA A 36 2.66 -49.50 11.67
N GLY A 37 3.83 -49.49 11.01
CA GLY A 37 5.03 -48.81 11.48
C GLY A 37 4.97 -47.27 11.48
N ASN A 38 3.96 -46.67 10.83
CA ASN A 38 3.75 -45.21 10.84
C ASN A 38 2.94 -44.73 12.07
N TRP A 39 2.48 -45.64 12.93
CA TRP A 39 1.66 -45.37 14.10
C TRP A 39 2.30 -45.88 15.39
N SER A 40 1.95 -45.29 16.53
CA SER A 40 2.34 -45.75 17.87
C SER A 40 1.86 -47.18 18.19
N SER A 41 0.78 -47.62 17.54
CA SER A 41 0.21 -48.96 17.60
C SER A 41 -0.48 -49.27 16.26
N ALA A 42 -0.60 -50.56 15.91
CA ALA A 42 -1.22 -50.96 14.65
C ALA A 42 -2.63 -50.35 14.52
N PRO A 43 -2.94 -49.66 13.40
CA PRO A 43 -4.14 -48.85 13.28
C PRO A 43 -5.39 -49.73 13.19
N ALA A 44 -6.17 -49.73 14.27
CA ALA A 44 -7.46 -50.41 14.37
C ALA A 44 -8.52 -49.41 14.84
N PHE A 45 -8.70 -48.34 14.06
CA PHE A 45 -9.58 -47.23 14.39
C PHE A 45 -11.04 -47.66 14.53
N ALA A 46 -11.66 -47.24 15.62
CA ALA A 46 -13.09 -47.33 15.90
C ALA A 46 -13.67 -45.94 16.21
N ALA A 47 -15.00 -45.85 16.32
CA ALA A 47 -15.65 -44.64 16.81
C ALA A 47 -15.05 -44.20 18.15
N ASP A 48 -15.01 -42.88 18.40
CA ASP A 48 -14.34 -42.21 19.53
C ASP A 48 -12.81 -42.10 19.47
N ASP A 49 -12.11 -42.92 18.67
CA ASP A 49 -10.65 -42.90 18.62
C ASP A 49 -10.08 -41.60 18.05
N LEU A 50 -8.85 -41.27 18.45
CA LEU A 50 -8.11 -40.09 18.01
C LEU A 50 -6.93 -40.49 17.11
N ALA A 51 -6.87 -39.93 15.91
CA ALA A 51 -5.64 -39.89 15.12
C ALA A 51 -4.89 -38.57 15.38
N ASP A 52 -3.74 -38.65 16.05
CA ASP A 52 -2.94 -37.49 16.46
C ASP A 52 -1.68 -37.34 15.61
N PHE A 53 -1.62 -36.24 14.85
CA PHE A 53 -0.48 -35.80 14.04
C PHE A 53 0.25 -34.60 14.67
N SER A 54 -0.19 -34.13 15.84
CA SER A 54 0.27 -32.85 16.43
C SER A 54 1.56 -32.94 17.23
N THR A 55 2.09 -34.14 17.46
CA THR A 55 3.27 -34.36 18.30
C THR A 55 4.58 -34.28 17.51
N LEU A 56 4.51 -34.28 16.18
CA LEU A 56 5.69 -34.29 15.32
C LEU A 56 6.14 -32.88 14.94
N ASN A 57 7.45 -32.73 14.85
CA ASN A 57 8.10 -31.64 14.14
C ASN A 57 8.35 -32.11 12.71
N ILE A 58 7.56 -31.62 11.76
CA ILE A 58 7.73 -31.95 10.34
C ILE A 58 8.63 -30.89 9.70
N THR A 59 9.64 -31.33 8.95
CA THR A 59 10.64 -30.44 8.34
C THR A 59 10.25 -29.92 6.96
N ALA A 60 9.16 -30.44 6.39
CA ALA A 60 8.53 -30.02 5.14
C ALA A 60 7.04 -30.41 5.15
N ASN A 61 6.26 -29.96 4.15
CA ASN A 61 4.87 -30.41 3.96
C ASN A 61 4.81 -31.94 3.89
N ALA A 62 4.02 -32.55 4.78
CA ALA A 62 3.92 -34.00 4.90
C ALA A 62 2.61 -34.51 4.27
N VAL A 63 2.71 -35.54 3.43
CA VAL A 63 1.56 -36.14 2.74
C VAL A 63 1.31 -37.54 3.27
N THR A 64 0.12 -37.79 3.80
CA THR A 64 -0.34 -39.11 4.22
C THR A 64 -1.42 -39.63 3.28
N THR A 65 -1.53 -40.94 3.11
CA THR A 65 -2.57 -41.60 2.30
C THR A 65 -3.39 -42.54 3.17
N LEU A 66 -4.71 -42.55 3.01
CA LEU A 66 -5.58 -43.48 3.73
C LEU A 66 -5.34 -44.93 3.29
N ASP A 67 -5.35 -45.18 1.97
CA ASP A 67 -5.25 -46.54 1.39
C ASP A 67 -6.28 -47.53 1.98
N GLY A 68 -7.42 -47.02 2.42
CA GLY A 68 -8.47 -47.76 3.14
C GLY A 68 -9.52 -46.82 3.74
N SER A 69 -10.71 -47.34 4.04
CA SER A 69 -11.75 -46.59 4.75
C SER A 69 -11.55 -46.72 6.26
N TYR A 70 -11.67 -45.60 6.98
CA TYR A 70 -11.51 -45.56 8.44
C TYR A 70 -12.69 -44.88 9.11
N THR A 71 -13.03 -45.32 10.32
CA THR A 71 -14.00 -44.66 11.20
C THR A 71 -13.30 -44.27 12.49
N LEU A 72 -13.35 -42.99 12.88
CA LEU A 72 -12.72 -42.49 14.10
C LEU A 72 -13.44 -41.26 14.67
N GLY A 73 -13.19 -40.93 15.93
CA GLY A 73 -13.83 -39.83 16.64
C GLY A 73 -13.21 -38.47 16.37
N SER A 74 -11.88 -38.35 16.39
CA SER A 74 -11.22 -37.04 16.27
C SER A 74 -9.92 -37.08 15.49
N LEU A 75 -9.62 -35.98 14.82
CA LEU A 75 -8.34 -35.70 14.20
C LEU A 75 -7.67 -34.53 14.92
N LYS A 76 -6.36 -34.62 15.14
CA LYS A 76 -5.58 -33.51 15.69
C LYS A 76 -4.31 -33.32 14.89
N PHE A 77 -4.08 -32.11 14.43
CA PHE A 77 -2.94 -31.72 13.60
C PHE A 77 -2.18 -30.59 14.26
N GLY A 78 -0.87 -30.62 14.11
CA GLY A 78 0.03 -29.56 14.53
C GLY A 78 1.41 -29.80 13.95
N ASP A 79 2.22 -28.75 13.98
CA ASP A 79 3.65 -28.84 13.75
C ASP A 79 4.35 -28.24 14.97
N ALA A 80 5.17 -29.04 15.67
CA ALA A 80 5.86 -28.59 16.88
C ALA A 80 7.00 -27.58 16.60
N THR A 81 7.10 -27.04 15.39
CA THR A 81 8.06 -26.01 14.99
C THR A 81 7.55 -24.59 15.20
N THR A 82 8.44 -23.61 15.04
CA THR A 82 8.09 -22.18 14.97
C THR A 82 7.66 -21.72 13.58
N VAL A 83 7.80 -22.56 12.54
CA VAL A 83 7.42 -22.28 11.14
C VAL A 83 6.62 -23.46 10.63
N SER A 84 5.30 -23.43 10.82
CA SER A 84 4.45 -24.60 10.56
C SER A 84 4.46 -25.00 9.09
N ASN A 85 4.73 -26.27 8.83
CA ASN A 85 4.45 -26.93 7.56
C ASN A 85 3.00 -27.45 7.51
N THR A 86 2.52 -27.77 6.31
CA THR A 86 1.14 -28.25 6.09
C THR A 86 1.07 -29.78 6.08
N TRP A 87 0.14 -30.34 6.84
CA TRP A 87 -0.27 -31.74 6.70
C TRP A 87 -1.26 -31.90 5.54
N THR A 88 -1.06 -32.92 4.70
CA THR A 88 -2.02 -33.31 3.65
C THR A 88 -2.47 -34.75 3.88
N VAL A 89 -3.78 -35.00 3.89
CA VAL A 89 -4.36 -36.35 3.96
C VAL A 89 -5.06 -36.66 2.64
N ASN A 90 -4.49 -37.58 1.87
CA ASN A 90 -4.99 -38.07 0.58
C ASN A 90 -5.75 -39.38 0.73
N ALA A 91 -6.62 -39.70 -0.23
CA ALA A 91 -7.24 -41.03 -0.28
C ALA A 91 -6.22 -42.13 -0.67
N GLY A 92 -5.23 -41.83 -1.53
CA GLY A 92 -4.32 -42.83 -2.05
C GLY A 92 -5.05 -43.86 -2.92
N THR A 93 -4.83 -45.15 -2.65
CA THR A 93 -5.49 -46.28 -3.32
C THR A 93 -6.90 -46.59 -2.81
N GLY A 94 -7.39 -45.92 -1.74
CA GLY A 94 -8.78 -46.12 -1.32
C GLY A 94 -9.27 -45.26 -0.14
N GLY A 95 -10.60 -45.15 -0.05
CA GLY A 95 -11.34 -44.98 1.21
C GLY A 95 -11.95 -43.62 1.53
N THR A 96 -12.94 -43.66 2.43
CA THR A 96 -13.61 -42.51 3.05
C THR A 96 -13.24 -42.45 4.53
N LEU A 97 -13.04 -41.23 5.05
CA LEU A 97 -12.82 -40.99 6.48
C LEU A 97 -14.16 -40.66 7.16
N THR A 98 -14.72 -41.61 7.90
CA THR A 98 -15.98 -41.42 8.63
C THR A 98 -15.70 -40.91 10.04
N LEU A 99 -16.17 -39.70 10.36
CA LEU A 99 -16.03 -39.12 11.69
C LEU A 99 -17.26 -39.44 12.55
N ALA A 100 -17.05 -40.17 13.65
CA ALA A 100 -18.12 -40.61 14.55
C ALA A 100 -17.64 -40.83 16.00
N THR A 101 -18.46 -40.36 16.94
CA THR A 101 -18.33 -40.57 18.39
C THR A 101 -19.58 -41.28 18.95
N THR A 102 -19.45 -42.02 20.05
CA THR A 102 -20.59 -42.58 20.81
C THR A 102 -21.27 -41.53 21.68
N THR A 103 -20.51 -40.55 22.17
CA THR A 103 -21.02 -39.40 22.92
C THR A 103 -20.33 -38.11 22.47
N GLY A 104 -21.07 -37.01 22.36
CA GLY A 104 -20.52 -35.72 21.91
C GLY A 104 -20.41 -35.60 20.39
N ASN A 105 -19.48 -34.76 19.93
CA ASN A 105 -19.30 -34.41 18.52
C ASN A 105 -17.86 -34.73 18.09
N PRO A 106 -17.65 -35.33 16.89
CA PRO A 106 -16.33 -35.47 16.30
C PRO A 106 -15.61 -34.13 16.13
N THR A 107 -14.28 -34.12 16.29
CA THR A 107 -13.48 -32.90 16.17
C THR A 107 -12.36 -33.02 15.13
N ILE A 108 -12.07 -31.91 14.46
CA ILE A 108 -10.85 -31.71 13.68
C ILE A 108 -10.14 -30.52 14.33
N THR A 109 -9.00 -30.78 14.97
CA THR A 109 -8.29 -29.76 15.75
C THR A 109 -6.98 -29.38 15.07
N THR A 110 -6.73 -28.09 14.93
CA THR A 110 -5.39 -27.53 14.66
C THR A 110 -4.90 -26.82 15.92
N VAL A 111 -3.62 -26.98 16.29
CA VAL A 111 -3.16 -26.62 17.64
C VAL A 111 -2.76 -25.14 17.73
N ALA A 112 -2.07 -24.60 16.72
CA ALA A 112 -1.58 -23.24 16.68
C ALA A 112 -2.12 -22.43 15.49
N ALA A 113 -2.10 -21.11 15.59
CA ALA A 113 -2.63 -20.22 14.55
C ALA A 113 -1.91 -20.32 13.20
N ALA A 114 -0.65 -20.74 13.19
CA ALA A 114 0.13 -20.97 11.96
C ALA A 114 -0.13 -22.35 11.34
N ASP A 115 -0.74 -23.28 12.08
CA ASP A 115 -0.93 -24.65 11.62
C ASP A 115 -1.92 -24.71 10.46
N ALA A 116 -1.63 -25.57 9.49
CA ALA A 116 -2.50 -25.84 8.37
C ALA A 116 -2.63 -27.34 8.09
N VAL A 117 -3.85 -27.78 7.79
CA VAL A 117 -4.12 -29.13 7.31
C VAL A 117 -4.99 -29.09 6.05
N THR A 118 -4.67 -29.94 5.08
CA THR A 118 -5.44 -30.14 3.86
C THR A 118 -5.99 -31.57 3.81
N LEU A 119 -7.31 -31.70 3.80
CA LEU A 119 -8.01 -32.98 3.73
C LEU A 119 -8.53 -33.21 2.31
N ASN A 120 -7.71 -33.87 1.49
CA ASN A 120 -8.07 -34.32 0.15
C ASN A 120 -8.89 -35.62 0.19
N ALA A 121 -8.75 -36.42 1.26
CA ALA A 121 -9.58 -37.59 1.48
C ALA A 121 -11.04 -37.18 1.80
N PRO A 122 -12.06 -37.84 1.20
CA PRO A 122 -13.46 -37.58 1.52
C PRO A 122 -13.78 -37.83 3.00
N ILE A 123 -14.43 -36.85 3.63
CA ILE A 123 -14.95 -36.94 5.00
C ILE A 123 -16.44 -37.26 4.95
N ALA A 124 -16.86 -38.24 5.75
CA ALA A 124 -18.26 -38.62 5.95
C ALA A 124 -18.64 -38.55 7.43
N GLY A 125 -19.94 -38.58 7.72
CA GLY A 125 -20.49 -38.59 9.08
C GLY A 125 -21.87 -37.94 9.16
N THR A 126 -22.63 -38.28 10.19
CA THR A 126 -23.98 -37.74 10.43
C THR A 126 -24.04 -36.77 11.62
N GLN A 127 -23.02 -36.80 12.47
CA GLN A 127 -22.90 -35.96 13.66
C GLN A 127 -22.34 -34.57 13.32
N THR A 128 -22.43 -33.64 14.27
CA THR A 128 -21.80 -32.33 14.11
C THR A 128 -20.28 -32.51 14.11
N ILE A 129 -19.60 -32.06 13.07
CA ILE A 129 -18.14 -32.02 13.02
C ILE A 129 -17.71 -30.63 13.49
N VAL A 130 -16.84 -30.58 14.49
CA VAL A 130 -16.34 -29.33 15.05
C VAL A 130 -14.91 -29.08 14.58
N LYS A 131 -14.68 -27.98 13.86
CA LYS A 131 -13.34 -27.41 13.71
C LYS A 131 -12.98 -26.68 14.99
N ALA A 132 -12.07 -27.25 15.76
CA ALA A 132 -11.55 -26.71 17.01
C ALA A 132 -10.13 -26.12 16.83
N GLY A 133 -9.75 -25.24 17.75
CA GLY A 133 -8.43 -24.60 17.80
C GLY A 133 -8.17 -23.55 16.73
N ALA A 134 -7.07 -22.79 16.89
CA ALA A 134 -6.62 -21.79 15.93
C ALA A 134 -5.92 -22.46 14.73
N GLY A 135 -5.86 -21.79 13.59
CA GLY A 135 -5.21 -22.31 12.38
C GLY A 135 -6.19 -22.66 11.27
N THR A 136 -5.65 -23.21 10.18
CA THR A 136 -6.36 -23.36 8.90
C THR A 136 -6.69 -24.82 8.60
N LEU A 137 -7.96 -25.09 8.30
CA LEU A 137 -8.43 -26.35 7.72
C LEU A 137 -8.83 -26.12 6.26
N ASN A 138 -8.17 -26.79 5.32
CA ASN A 138 -8.53 -26.83 3.91
C ASN A 138 -9.30 -28.13 3.62
N LEU A 139 -10.57 -28.00 3.25
CA LEU A 139 -11.43 -29.10 2.80
C LEU A 139 -11.49 -29.11 1.28
N THR A 140 -10.84 -30.10 0.68
CA THR A 140 -10.65 -30.23 -0.77
C THR A 140 -11.23 -31.54 -1.31
N GLY A 141 -11.31 -32.58 -0.48
CA GLY A 141 -11.95 -33.85 -0.83
C GLY A 141 -13.45 -33.72 -1.09
N ALA A 142 -14.01 -34.65 -1.87
CA ALA A 142 -15.45 -34.69 -2.16
C ALA A 142 -16.23 -35.25 -0.96
N ASN A 143 -16.51 -34.39 0.02
CA ASN A 143 -17.08 -34.80 1.31
C ASN A 143 -18.57 -35.18 1.21
N THR A 144 -19.04 -36.01 2.14
CA THR A 144 -20.42 -36.56 2.19
C THR A 144 -21.09 -36.45 3.57
N PHE A 145 -20.53 -35.65 4.49
CA PHE A 145 -21.11 -35.46 5.82
C PHE A 145 -22.48 -34.74 5.77
N THR A 146 -23.40 -35.14 6.65
CA THR A 146 -24.78 -34.64 6.70
C THR A 146 -25.13 -33.93 8.01
N GLY A 147 -24.27 -34.03 9.02
CA GLY A 147 -24.36 -33.26 10.26
C GLY A 147 -23.96 -31.79 10.08
N LEU A 148 -24.00 -31.00 11.16
CA LEU A 148 -23.53 -29.61 11.10
C LEU A 148 -22.00 -29.56 11.05
N PHE A 149 -21.44 -28.60 10.34
CA PHE A 149 -20.03 -28.23 10.42
C PHE A 149 -19.91 -26.95 11.25
N GLN A 150 -19.39 -27.07 12.46
CA GLN A 150 -19.23 -25.96 13.39
C GLN A 150 -17.78 -25.48 13.40
N VAL A 151 -17.57 -24.17 13.34
CA VAL A 151 -16.26 -23.54 13.52
C VAL A 151 -16.28 -22.79 14.84
N ASP A 152 -15.44 -23.23 15.78
CA ASP A 152 -15.46 -22.72 17.14
C ASP A 152 -14.93 -21.28 17.28
N PRO A 153 -15.30 -20.57 18.36
CA PRO A 153 -15.06 -19.15 18.54
C PRO A 153 -13.62 -18.87 19.00
N VAL A 154 -12.65 -19.23 18.16
CA VAL A 154 -11.22 -19.04 18.40
C VAL A 154 -10.69 -18.10 17.33
N ALA A 155 -9.92 -17.09 17.74
CA ALA A 155 -9.24 -16.19 16.80
C ALA A 155 -8.38 -16.99 15.82
N ASN A 156 -8.39 -16.57 14.55
CA ASN A 156 -7.68 -17.26 13.46
C ASN A 156 -8.14 -18.72 13.22
N SER A 157 -9.37 -19.09 13.62
CA SER A 157 -9.97 -20.35 13.17
C SER A 157 -10.52 -20.17 11.75
N ILE A 158 -9.82 -20.75 10.78
CA ILE A 158 -10.10 -20.57 9.35
C ILE A 158 -10.47 -21.92 8.73
N VAL A 159 -11.57 -21.95 7.99
CA VAL A 159 -11.92 -23.08 7.13
C VAL A 159 -11.98 -22.61 5.68
N ASN A 160 -11.13 -23.18 4.84
CA ASN A 160 -11.18 -22.99 3.40
C ASN A 160 -11.83 -24.21 2.78
N VAL A 161 -12.80 -24.00 1.89
CA VAL A 161 -13.52 -25.06 1.23
C VAL A 161 -13.38 -24.89 -0.28
N SER A 162 -12.92 -25.94 -0.95
CA SER A 162 -12.74 -25.97 -2.41
C SER A 162 -13.25 -27.29 -2.99
N GLY A 163 -13.28 -27.38 -4.31
CA GLY A 163 -13.79 -28.55 -5.02
C GLY A 163 -15.29 -28.78 -4.84
N ASN A 164 -15.76 -29.97 -5.21
CA ASN A 164 -17.18 -30.31 -5.14
C ASN A 164 -17.57 -30.86 -3.77
N GLN A 165 -18.35 -30.09 -3.01
CA GLN A 165 -18.91 -30.45 -1.70
C GLN A 165 -20.42 -30.70 -1.77
N SER A 166 -21.00 -30.92 -2.95
CA SER A 166 -22.46 -31.04 -3.12
C SER A 166 -23.09 -32.21 -2.35
N ALA A 167 -22.30 -33.24 -2.02
CA ALA A 167 -22.76 -34.38 -1.24
C ALA A 167 -22.68 -34.14 0.28
N ALA A 168 -21.91 -33.15 0.73
CA ALA A 168 -21.79 -32.74 2.13
C ALA A 168 -22.95 -31.82 2.51
N THR A 169 -24.16 -32.37 2.57
CA THR A 169 -25.42 -31.61 2.69
C THR A 169 -25.72 -31.07 4.10
N GLY A 170 -24.72 -31.10 4.98
CA GLY A 170 -24.75 -30.51 6.32
C GLY A 170 -25.03 -29.00 6.36
N GLY A 171 -25.29 -28.49 7.56
CA GLY A 171 -25.34 -27.03 7.80
C GLY A 171 -23.98 -26.49 8.26
N TRP A 172 -23.84 -25.17 8.32
CA TRP A 172 -22.65 -24.47 8.79
C TRP A 172 -22.98 -23.60 9.99
N ASN A 173 -22.20 -23.69 11.06
CA ASN A 173 -22.32 -22.82 12.23
C ASN A 173 -20.99 -22.08 12.46
N ILE A 174 -20.96 -20.80 12.14
CA ILE A 174 -19.77 -19.94 12.18
C ILE A 174 -19.86 -19.04 13.41
N ARG A 175 -18.97 -19.28 14.37
CA ARG A 175 -19.00 -18.65 15.70
C ARG A 175 -18.02 -17.47 15.80
N ALA A 176 -17.97 -16.84 16.97
CA ALA A 176 -17.19 -15.62 17.23
C ALA A 176 -15.71 -15.63 16.81
N GLY A 177 -15.34 -14.74 15.89
CA GLY A 177 -13.95 -14.61 15.40
C GLY A 177 -13.54 -15.65 14.34
N ALA A 178 -14.42 -16.56 13.95
CA ALA A 178 -14.14 -17.55 12.91
C ALA A 178 -14.32 -16.98 11.49
N THR A 179 -13.57 -17.54 10.55
CA THR A 179 -13.70 -17.25 9.12
C THR A 179 -13.90 -18.53 8.32
N VAL A 180 -14.94 -18.55 7.48
CA VAL A 180 -15.15 -19.60 6.47
C VAL A 180 -15.02 -18.98 5.09
N ASN A 181 -14.26 -19.64 4.21
CA ASN A 181 -14.05 -19.23 2.84
C ASN A 181 -14.51 -20.35 1.90
N PHE A 182 -15.63 -20.13 1.20
CA PHE A 182 -16.01 -20.95 0.06
C PHE A 182 -15.27 -20.41 -1.16
N GLN A 183 -14.19 -21.08 -1.54
CA GLN A 183 -13.24 -20.58 -2.54
C GLN A 183 -13.82 -20.59 -3.96
N ALA A 184 -13.15 -19.89 -4.87
CA ALA A 184 -13.52 -19.92 -6.28
C ALA A 184 -13.52 -21.37 -6.82
N GLY A 185 -14.58 -21.72 -7.55
CA GLY A 185 -14.76 -23.07 -8.08
C GLY A 185 -15.28 -24.12 -7.07
N SER A 186 -15.50 -23.76 -5.80
CA SER A 186 -16.15 -24.67 -4.84
C SER A 186 -17.65 -24.82 -5.13
N THR A 187 -18.23 -26.00 -4.88
CA THR A 187 -19.69 -26.21 -4.90
C THR A 187 -20.17 -26.65 -3.53
N ILE A 188 -20.98 -25.84 -2.86
CA ILE A 188 -21.51 -26.12 -1.51
C ILE A 188 -23.01 -26.42 -1.60
N ALA A 189 -23.48 -27.44 -0.87
CA ALA A 189 -24.90 -27.74 -0.72
C ALA A 189 -25.30 -27.80 0.75
N VAL A 190 -26.45 -27.24 1.12
CA VAL A 190 -27.02 -27.35 2.47
C VAL A 190 -28.44 -27.87 2.36
N ALA A 191 -28.74 -29.00 3.02
CA ALA A 191 -30.06 -29.63 2.97
C ALA A 191 -31.15 -28.82 3.67
N SER A 192 -32.41 -29.13 3.33
CA SER A 192 -33.57 -28.66 4.10
C SER A 192 -33.47 -29.10 5.57
N GLY A 193 -33.96 -28.26 6.48
CA GLY A 193 -33.85 -28.47 7.93
C GLY A 193 -32.46 -28.21 8.52
N LYS A 194 -31.47 -27.83 7.70
CA LYS A 194 -30.15 -27.36 8.15
C LYS A 194 -30.07 -25.83 8.08
N SER A 195 -28.94 -25.26 8.46
CA SER A 195 -28.73 -23.82 8.43
C SER A 195 -27.30 -23.44 8.09
N ILE A 196 -27.10 -22.32 7.42
CA ILE A 196 -25.86 -21.54 7.46
C ILE A 196 -26.09 -20.40 8.45
N THR A 197 -25.42 -20.47 9.59
CA THR A 197 -25.64 -19.54 10.70
C THR A 197 -24.33 -18.85 11.05
N LEU A 198 -24.32 -17.53 10.99
CA LEU A 198 -23.33 -16.71 11.68
C LEU A 198 -23.92 -16.43 13.06
N ALA A 199 -23.37 -17.06 14.09
CA ALA A 199 -24.03 -17.29 15.37
C ALA A 199 -24.37 -16.00 16.14
N ASN A 200 -25.41 -16.08 16.98
CA ASN A 200 -25.82 -15.00 17.86
C ASN A 200 -25.01 -15.03 19.16
N GLU A 201 -23.79 -14.51 19.09
CA GLU A 201 -22.84 -14.57 20.20
C GLU A 201 -22.26 -13.20 20.53
N SER A 202 -21.65 -13.09 21.71
CA SER A 202 -20.84 -11.95 22.11
C SER A 202 -19.39 -12.18 21.65
N GLY A 203 -18.86 -11.34 20.77
CA GLY A 203 -17.45 -11.39 20.38
C GLY A 203 -17.08 -10.56 19.15
N ALA A 204 -15.92 -10.87 18.55
CA ALA A 204 -15.46 -10.28 17.29
C ALA A 204 -16.37 -10.64 16.12
N SER A 205 -16.18 -10.01 14.95
CA SER A 205 -16.95 -10.34 13.73
C SER A 205 -16.76 -11.79 13.28
N HIS A 206 -17.84 -12.39 12.77
CA HIS A 206 -17.84 -13.72 12.17
C HIS A 206 -17.91 -13.50 10.67
N THR A 207 -17.08 -14.20 9.89
CA THR A 207 -16.99 -13.91 8.45
C THR A 207 -17.25 -15.16 7.62
N LEU A 208 -18.17 -15.03 6.66
CA LEU A 208 -18.33 -15.98 5.57
C LEU A 208 -17.99 -15.27 4.26
N ASN A 209 -16.92 -15.70 3.61
CA ASN A 209 -16.57 -15.24 2.26
C ASN A 209 -16.95 -16.33 1.26
N ALA A 210 -17.74 -15.97 0.26
CA ALA A 210 -18.10 -16.87 -0.83
C ALA A 210 -17.54 -16.33 -2.15
N ALA A 211 -16.87 -17.19 -2.90
CA ALA A 211 -16.39 -16.97 -4.27
C ALA A 211 -16.77 -18.12 -5.21
N GLY A 212 -17.30 -19.23 -4.67
CA GLY A 212 -17.82 -20.37 -5.43
C GLY A 212 -19.36 -20.43 -5.49
N THR A 213 -19.88 -21.59 -5.88
CA THR A 213 -21.32 -21.88 -5.95
C THR A 213 -21.84 -22.37 -4.61
N VAL A 214 -22.94 -21.81 -4.11
CA VAL A 214 -23.61 -22.23 -2.88
C VAL A 214 -25.08 -22.48 -3.15
N THR A 215 -25.60 -23.65 -2.81
CA THR A 215 -27.03 -23.97 -2.87
C THR A 215 -27.51 -24.36 -1.48
N SER A 216 -28.30 -23.51 -0.84
CA SER A 216 -28.78 -23.74 0.52
C SER A 216 -30.31 -23.86 0.55
N SER A 217 -30.80 -25.06 0.82
CA SER A 217 -32.21 -25.34 1.10
C SER A 217 -32.57 -25.20 2.58
N GLY A 218 -31.57 -24.95 3.42
CA GLY A 218 -31.72 -24.64 4.84
C GLY A 218 -31.89 -23.13 5.10
N THR A 219 -31.89 -22.73 6.37
CA THR A 219 -31.97 -21.30 6.75
C THR A 219 -30.62 -20.60 6.64
N LEU A 220 -30.57 -19.40 6.06
CA LEU A 220 -29.46 -18.47 6.21
C LEU A 220 -29.77 -17.47 7.34
N SER A 221 -28.96 -17.47 8.39
CA SER A 221 -29.12 -16.58 9.54
C SER A 221 -27.83 -15.80 9.82
N VAL A 222 -27.85 -14.50 9.55
CA VAL A 222 -26.74 -13.58 9.83
C VAL A 222 -27.09 -12.77 11.07
N GLN A 223 -26.45 -13.12 12.19
CA GLN A 223 -26.73 -12.52 13.50
C GLN A 223 -25.52 -11.76 14.05
N ALA A 224 -25.70 -11.06 15.18
CA ALA A 224 -24.62 -10.37 15.89
C ALA A 224 -23.81 -9.43 14.98
N ALA A 225 -22.46 -9.53 15.01
CA ALA A 225 -21.52 -8.84 14.14
C ALA A 225 -21.16 -9.65 12.87
N GLY A 226 -22.11 -10.44 12.37
CA GLY A 226 -21.92 -11.35 11.25
C GLY A 226 -21.80 -10.64 9.90
N ASN A 227 -20.78 -11.05 9.12
CA ASN A 227 -20.48 -10.52 7.80
C ASN A 227 -20.51 -11.65 6.76
N VAL A 228 -21.42 -11.57 5.81
CA VAL A 228 -21.43 -12.43 4.63
C VAL A 228 -20.98 -11.62 3.41
N ASN A 229 -19.85 -12.00 2.81
CA ASN A 229 -19.30 -11.33 1.64
C ASN A 229 -19.35 -12.27 0.44
N LEU A 230 -20.14 -11.91 -0.57
CA LEU A 230 -20.10 -12.57 -1.86
C LEU A 230 -19.12 -11.80 -2.75
N ASN A 231 -18.03 -12.45 -3.10
CA ASN A 231 -16.94 -11.92 -3.90
C ASN A 231 -17.13 -12.30 -5.38
N SER A 232 -16.34 -11.67 -6.26
CA SER A 232 -16.40 -11.93 -7.70
C SER A 232 -16.34 -13.43 -8.01
N GLY A 233 -17.27 -13.91 -8.84
CA GLY A 233 -17.42 -15.33 -9.19
C GLY A 233 -18.38 -16.12 -8.30
N ALA A 234 -18.81 -15.57 -7.16
CA ALA A 234 -19.77 -16.25 -6.29
C ALA A 234 -21.16 -16.36 -6.94
N ALA A 235 -21.77 -17.54 -6.81
CA ALA A 235 -23.13 -17.82 -7.22
C ALA A 235 -23.89 -18.52 -6.10
N TRP A 236 -24.66 -17.76 -5.33
CA TRP A 236 -25.43 -18.30 -4.19
C TRP A 236 -26.91 -18.42 -4.55
N THR A 237 -27.50 -19.60 -4.36
CA THR A 237 -28.95 -19.85 -4.38
C THR A 237 -29.44 -20.26 -2.99
N GLN A 238 -30.38 -19.49 -2.43
CA GLN A 238 -30.95 -19.66 -1.09
C GLN A 238 -32.43 -20.05 -1.22
N ASN A 239 -32.74 -21.34 -1.10
CA ASN A 239 -34.10 -21.88 -1.19
C ASN A 239 -34.84 -21.91 0.16
N GLY A 240 -34.12 -21.86 1.29
CA GLY A 240 -34.74 -21.74 2.62
C GLY A 240 -34.88 -20.28 3.07
N SER A 241 -35.32 -20.06 4.31
CA SER A 241 -35.51 -18.71 4.86
C SER A 241 -34.19 -17.94 4.99
N MET A 242 -34.27 -16.60 4.96
CA MET A 242 -33.12 -15.70 5.14
C MET A 242 -33.43 -14.63 6.18
N THR A 243 -32.50 -14.42 7.11
CA THR A 243 -32.57 -13.37 8.12
C THR A 243 -31.21 -12.68 8.28
N ILE A 244 -31.21 -11.36 8.22
CA ILE A 244 -30.08 -10.51 8.61
C ILE A 244 -30.55 -9.58 9.72
N GLN A 245 -30.11 -9.88 10.95
CA GLN A 245 -30.52 -9.13 12.12
C GLN A 245 -29.42 -9.13 13.19
N PRO A 246 -28.85 -7.98 13.55
CA PRO A 246 -27.92 -7.92 14.67
C PRO A 246 -28.63 -8.23 15.98
N ASN A 247 -27.86 -8.70 16.97
CA ASN A 247 -28.40 -8.99 18.28
C ASN A 247 -28.45 -7.75 19.17
N THR A 248 -28.83 -7.91 20.43
CA THR A 248 -28.93 -6.81 21.41
C THR A 248 -27.57 -6.26 21.87
N SER A 249 -26.45 -6.85 21.45
CA SER A 249 -25.10 -6.46 21.88
C SER A 249 -24.30 -5.78 20.77
N PHE A 250 -24.62 -6.02 19.50
CA PHE A 250 -23.90 -5.46 18.35
C PHE A 250 -24.73 -4.53 17.49
N ALA A 251 -24.03 -3.63 16.80
CA ALA A 251 -24.64 -2.60 15.98
C ALA A 251 -24.87 -3.02 14.51
N SER A 252 -24.36 -4.16 14.03
CA SER A 252 -24.41 -4.45 12.60
C SER A 252 -24.39 -5.94 12.26
N ALA A 253 -25.37 -6.40 11.49
CA ALA A 253 -25.29 -7.67 10.75
C ALA A 253 -25.45 -7.34 9.26
N GLN A 254 -24.63 -7.93 8.39
CA GLN A 254 -24.63 -7.54 6.99
C GLN A 254 -24.32 -8.66 6.01
N MET A 255 -24.92 -8.51 4.83
CA MET A 255 -24.50 -9.20 3.62
C MET A 255 -24.08 -8.17 2.59
N THR A 256 -22.94 -8.41 1.95
CA THR A 256 -22.46 -7.60 0.82
C THR A 256 -22.35 -8.47 -0.42
N VAL A 257 -23.01 -8.03 -1.51
CA VAL A 257 -22.91 -8.66 -2.83
C VAL A 257 -22.03 -7.76 -3.70
N ASN A 258 -20.78 -8.15 -3.88
CA ASN A 258 -19.78 -7.36 -4.60
C ASN A 258 -19.89 -7.54 -6.12
N THR A 259 -19.26 -6.63 -6.87
CA THR A 259 -19.12 -6.72 -8.33
C THR A 259 -18.70 -8.10 -8.79
N GLY A 260 -19.41 -8.63 -9.79
CA GLY A 260 -19.16 -9.97 -10.34
C GLY A 260 -19.73 -11.12 -9.52
N ALA A 261 -20.43 -10.86 -8.41
CA ALA A 261 -21.11 -11.86 -7.60
C ALA A 261 -22.63 -11.88 -7.84
N SER A 262 -23.26 -13.03 -7.59
CA SER A 262 -24.71 -13.21 -7.67
C SER A 262 -25.28 -13.94 -6.44
N PHE A 263 -26.39 -13.43 -5.94
CA PHE A 263 -27.23 -14.08 -4.91
C PHE A 263 -28.64 -14.24 -5.46
N THR A 264 -29.26 -15.39 -5.27
CA THR A 264 -30.64 -15.69 -5.68
C THR A 264 -31.41 -16.22 -4.48
N TYR A 265 -32.42 -15.49 -4.04
CA TYR A 265 -33.37 -15.94 -3.03
C TYR A 265 -34.58 -16.59 -3.70
N ALA A 266 -34.72 -17.90 -3.48
CA ALA A 266 -35.82 -18.74 -3.94
C ALA A 266 -36.71 -19.23 -2.78
N GLY A 267 -36.52 -18.68 -1.58
CA GLY A 267 -37.30 -19.01 -0.39
C GLY A 267 -38.78 -18.64 -0.50
N SER A 268 -39.62 -19.35 0.25
CA SER A 268 -41.08 -19.16 0.23
C SER A 268 -41.56 -17.97 1.05
N THR A 269 -40.78 -17.48 2.00
CA THR A 269 -41.12 -16.41 2.94
C THR A 269 -40.44 -15.08 2.59
N ALA A 270 -40.93 -13.96 3.12
CA ALA A 270 -40.26 -12.66 2.99
C ALA A 270 -38.84 -12.70 3.59
N ILE A 271 -37.91 -11.95 2.99
CA ILE A 271 -36.55 -11.81 3.50
C ILE A 271 -36.60 -10.90 4.73
N THR A 272 -36.08 -11.37 5.85
CA THR A 272 -36.03 -10.54 7.07
C THR A 272 -34.75 -9.72 7.07
N LEU A 273 -34.87 -8.41 6.88
CA LEU A 273 -33.82 -7.42 7.16
C LEU A 273 -34.31 -6.60 8.33
N ALA A 274 -33.67 -6.73 9.49
CA ALA A 274 -34.20 -6.17 10.72
C ALA A 274 -33.14 -5.41 11.50
N ALA A 275 -33.57 -4.34 12.15
CA ALA A 275 -32.75 -3.66 13.15
C ALA A 275 -32.55 -4.54 14.39
N SER A 276 -31.58 -4.17 15.22
CA SER A 276 -31.36 -4.80 16.51
C SER A 276 -32.66 -4.76 17.32
N PRO A 277 -33.05 -5.87 17.97
CA PRO A 277 -34.19 -5.88 18.89
C PRO A 277 -33.91 -5.07 20.17
N GLY A 278 -32.66 -4.68 20.43
CA GLY A 278 -32.27 -3.83 21.56
C GLY A 278 -32.30 -2.33 21.26
N SER A 279 -31.84 -1.53 22.22
CA SER A 279 -31.73 -0.06 22.12
C SER A 279 -30.41 0.42 21.49
N ASN A 280 -29.52 -0.47 21.06
CA ASN A 280 -28.16 -0.13 20.63
C ASN A 280 -28.07 0.49 19.23
N GLY A 281 -29.21 0.79 18.58
CA GLY A 281 -29.23 1.39 17.25
C GLY A 281 -28.77 0.49 16.11
N GLY A 282 -28.58 -0.82 16.38
CA GLY A 282 -28.00 -1.72 15.40
C GLY A 282 -28.88 -1.95 14.18
N SER A 283 -28.25 -2.15 13.02
CA SER A 283 -28.94 -2.28 11.73
C SER A 283 -28.61 -3.60 11.01
N GLY A 284 -29.64 -4.20 10.40
CA GLY A 284 -29.49 -5.30 9.45
C GLY A 284 -29.41 -4.73 8.04
N SER A 285 -28.32 -5.03 7.32
CA SER A 285 -28.03 -4.38 6.04
C SER A 285 -27.76 -5.39 4.92
N LEU A 286 -28.42 -5.18 3.78
CA LEU A 286 -28.05 -5.79 2.51
C LEU A 286 -27.38 -4.71 1.64
N ASN A 287 -26.11 -4.91 1.33
CA ASN A 287 -25.31 -3.98 0.55
C ASN A 287 -25.05 -4.56 -0.85
N LEU A 288 -25.58 -3.91 -1.88
CA LEU A 288 -25.37 -4.24 -3.28
C LEU A 288 -24.25 -3.35 -3.84
N SER A 289 -23.02 -3.85 -3.75
CA SER A 289 -21.79 -3.14 -4.13
C SER A 289 -21.31 -3.59 -5.52
N GLY A 290 -22.19 -3.46 -6.52
CA GLY A 290 -21.93 -3.82 -7.92
C GLY A 290 -22.37 -5.24 -8.33
N GLY A 291 -22.73 -6.10 -7.37
CA GLY A 291 -23.25 -7.45 -7.65
C GLY A 291 -24.77 -7.50 -7.83
N THR A 292 -25.29 -8.70 -8.12
CA THR A 292 -26.72 -8.94 -8.39
C THR A 292 -27.40 -9.73 -7.27
N PHE A 293 -28.49 -9.21 -6.72
CA PHE A 293 -29.36 -9.91 -5.78
C PHE A 293 -30.72 -10.17 -6.44
N THR A 294 -31.07 -11.43 -6.66
CA THR A 294 -32.32 -11.87 -7.29
C THR A 294 -33.32 -12.33 -6.24
N THR A 295 -34.58 -11.89 -6.30
CA THR A 295 -35.62 -12.34 -5.35
C THR A 295 -37.02 -12.32 -5.96
N GLY A 296 -37.86 -13.29 -5.57
CA GLY A 296 -39.30 -13.31 -5.84
C GLY A 296 -40.13 -12.98 -4.62
N ARG A 297 -39.50 -12.40 -3.59
CA ARG A 297 -40.09 -12.07 -2.28
C ARG A 297 -39.63 -10.70 -1.82
N GLY A 298 -40.53 -9.99 -1.12
CA GLY A 298 -40.22 -8.70 -0.51
C GLY A 298 -39.35 -8.83 0.75
N PHE A 299 -38.89 -7.68 1.23
CA PHE A 299 -38.16 -7.49 2.46
C PHE A 299 -39.10 -7.03 3.59
N ASN A 300 -38.89 -7.54 4.79
CA ASN A 300 -39.68 -7.15 5.96
C ASN A 300 -38.75 -6.76 7.13
N ASN A 301 -39.04 -5.60 7.75
CA ASN A 301 -38.47 -5.22 9.04
C ASN A 301 -39.47 -5.54 10.17
N SER A 302 -39.29 -6.72 10.78
CA SER A 302 -40.18 -7.28 11.83
C SER A 302 -39.69 -7.01 13.26
N SER A 303 -38.70 -6.12 13.47
CA SER A 303 -38.12 -5.90 14.81
C SER A 303 -39.01 -5.05 15.73
N SER A 304 -39.05 -5.39 17.02
CA SER A 304 -39.86 -4.71 18.06
C SER A 304 -39.08 -3.72 18.95
N GLY A 305 -37.80 -3.43 18.63
CA GLY A 305 -36.92 -2.59 19.46
C GLY A 305 -37.22 -1.08 19.41
N THR A 306 -36.34 -0.26 20.04
CA THR A 306 -36.51 1.22 20.11
C THR A 306 -35.50 2.07 19.30
N ALA A 307 -34.34 1.55 18.85
CA ALA A 307 -33.42 2.24 17.92
C ALA A 307 -32.97 1.37 16.70
N GLY A 308 -32.50 1.98 15.60
CA GLY A 308 -31.93 1.30 14.41
C GLY A 308 -32.85 1.19 13.17
N ALA A 309 -32.30 0.77 12.02
CA ALA A 309 -33.03 0.62 10.75
C ALA A 309 -32.71 -0.70 10.02
N ALA A 310 -33.59 -1.12 9.12
CA ALA A 310 -33.26 -2.10 8.09
C ALA A 310 -32.78 -1.35 6.84
N ASN A 311 -31.71 -1.82 6.20
CA ASN A 311 -31.13 -1.09 5.07
C ASN A 311 -30.97 -1.98 3.84
N LEU A 312 -31.43 -1.47 2.70
CA LEU A 312 -31.08 -1.93 1.37
C LEU A 312 -30.24 -0.84 0.69
N ASN A 313 -28.94 -1.07 0.60
CA ASN A 313 -27.99 -0.06 0.14
C ASN A 313 -27.40 -0.44 -1.21
N PHE A 314 -27.42 0.48 -2.17
CA PHE A 314 -26.71 0.37 -3.44
C PHE A 314 -25.42 1.16 -3.35
N SER A 315 -24.43 0.63 -2.63
CA SER A 315 -23.23 1.37 -2.23
C SER A 315 -22.32 1.74 -3.40
N ASN A 316 -22.20 0.87 -4.42
CA ASN A 316 -21.33 1.05 -5.60
C ASN A 316 -21.95 0.48 -6.89
N GLY A 317 -23.25 0.68 -7.15
CA GLY A 317 -23.82 0.34 -8.47
C GLY A 317 -24.28 -1.12 -8.67
N GLY A 318 -24.90 -1.75 -7.66
CA GLY A 318 -25.44 -3.11 -7.77
C GLY A 318 -26.84 -3.22 -8.40
N THR A 319 -27.31 -4.47 -8.58
CA THR A 319 -28.59 -4.80 -9.22
C THR A 319 -29.49 -5.57 -8.26
N LEU A 320 -30.70 -5.08 -8.01
CA LEU A 320 -31.80 -5.85 -7.44
C LEU A 320 -32.63 -6.43 -8.60
N LYS A 321 -32.69 -7.75 -8.73
CA LYS A 321 -33.38 -8.45 -9.79
C LYS A 321 -34.61 -9.19 -9.27
N LEU A 322 -35.72 -9.17 -10.00
CA LEU A 322 -36.92 -9.92 -9.63
C LEU A 322 -36.96 -11.33 -10.24
N SER A 323 -37.58 -12.26 -9.53
CA SER A 323 -37.89 -13.61 -10.05
C SER A 323 -39.36 -14.01 -9.91
N ALA A 324 -40.21 -13.12 -9.39
CA ALA A 324 -41.66 -13.22 -9.35
C ALA A 324 -42.28 -11.84 -9.16
N ASP A 325 -43.59 -11.70 -9.35
CA ASP A 325 -44.32 -10.50 -8.96
C ASP A 325 -44.27 -10.30 -7.44
N ILE A 326 -44.02 -9.07 -6.99
CA ILE A 326 -43.95 -8.69 -5.58
C ILE A 326 -44.81 -7.45 -5.36
N ALA A 327 -45.98 -7.62 -4.74
CA ALA A 327 -46.93 -6.52 -4.53
C ALA A 327 -46.32 -5.29 -3.85
N THR A 328 -45.52 -5.48 -2.80
CA THR A 328 -44.75 -4.43 -2.13
C THR A 328 -43.37 -4.96 -1.77
N LEU A 329 -42.34 -4.32 -2.32
CA LEU A 329 -40.96 -4.79 -2.22
C LEU A 329 -40.41 -4.72 -0.79
N ALA A 330 -40.80 -3.71 -0.02
CA ALA A 330 -40.36 -3.54 1.35
C ALA A 330 -41.53 -3.08 2.23
N THR A 331 -41.74 -3.76 3.35
CA THR A 331 -42.76 -3.40 4.35
C THR A 331 -42.13 -3.07 5.70
N THR A 332 -42.74 -2.13 6.41
CA THR A 332 -42.28 -1.67 7.74
C THR A 332 -43.32 -1.94 8.79
N ASN A 333 -42.93 -2.53 9.93
CA ASN A 333 -43.79 -2.68 11.10
C ASN A 333 -43.32 -1.73 12.21
N THR A 334 -43.54 -0.41 12.06
CA THR A 334 -43.20 0.70 12.99
C THR A 334 -41.76 1.26 12.97
N ARG A 335 -40.86 0.74 12.14
CA ARG A 335 -39.44 1.15 12.07
C ARG A 335 -39.00 1.51 10.65
N PRO A 336 -38.00 2.41 10.49
CA PRO A 336 -37.50 2.79 9.17
C PRO A 336 -36.90 1.57 8.44
N PHE A 337 -37.23 1.49 7.16
CA PHE A 337 -36.54 0.66 6.18
C PHE A 337 -35.99 1.60 5.12
N ASN A 338 -34.68 1.72 5.05
CA ASN A 338 -34.01 2.69 4.19
C ASN A 338 -33.60 2.04 2.88
N ILE A 339 -33.85 2.74 1.78
CA ILE A 339 -33.36 2.39 0.46
C ILE A 339 -32.51 3.54 -0.03
N THR A 340 -31.22 3.27 -0.20
CA THR A 340 -30.23 4.32 -0.43
C THR A 340 -29.42 4.02 -1.69
N LEU A 341 -29.39 5.00 -2.61
CA LEU A 341 -28.53 4.99 -3.80
C LEU A 341 -27.21 5.70 -3.48
N GLY A 342 -26.12 4.94 -3.44
CA GLY A 342 -24.76 5.48 -3.29
C GLY A 342 -24.25 6.10 -4.59
N THR A 343 -23.03 6.63 -4.59
CA THR A 343 -22.45 7.34 -5.75
C THR A 343 -22.34 6.49 -7.03
N GLY A 344 -22.32 5.16 -6.92
CA GLY A 344 -22.35 4.25 -8.06
C GLY A 344 -23.75 4.02 -8.66
N GLY A 345 -24.80 4.61 -8.08
CA GLY A 345 -26.20 4.38 -8.45
C GLY A 345 -26.73 3.01 -8.01
N GLY A 346 -27.95 2.68 -8.43
CA GLY A 346 -28.58 1.39 -8.20
C GLY A 346 -29.49 0.97 -9.35
N LYS A 347 -29.51 -0.33 -9.64
CA LYS A 347 -30.33 -0.91 -10.70
C LYS A 347 -31.45 -1.76 -10.12
N THR A 348 -32.65 -1.63 -10.65
CA THR A 348 -33.77 -2.54 -10.41
C THR A 348 -34.12 -3.24 -11.71
N ASP A 349 -33.79 -4.52 -11.83
CA ASP A 349 -34.15 -5.38 -12.95
C ASP A 349 -35.45 -6.12 -12.65
N THR A 350 -36.54 -5.71 -13.28
CA THR A 350 -37.82 -6.40 -13.08
C THR A 350 -37.88 -7.76 -13.73
N ASN A 351 -37.00 -8.08 -14.68
CA ASN A 351 -36.93 -9.40 -15.31
C ASN A 351 -38.29 -9.94 -15.81
N GLY A 352 -39.19 -9.06 -16.26
CA GLY A 352 -40.54 -9.41 -16.71
C GLY A 352 -41.64 -9.40 -15.63
N PHE A 353 -41.30 -9.16 -14.36
CA PHE A 353 -42.22 -9.14 -13.22
C PHE A 353 -42.56 -7.72 -12.75
N ASN A 354 -43.51 -7.59 -11.85
CA ASN A 354 -44.00 -6.32 -11.34
C ASN A 354 -43.70 -6.15 -9.86
N THR A 355 -43.31 -4.93 -9.45
CA THR A 355 -43.21 -4.59 -8.04
C THR A 355 -43.54 -3.13 -7.72
N THR A 356 -43.99 -2.90 -6.48
CA THR A 356 -44.19 -1.56 -5.93
C THR A 356 -43.17 -1.28 -4.83
N LEU A 357 -42.52 -0.13 -4.90
CA LEU A 357 -41.75 0.43 -3.82
C LEU A 357 -42.48 1.61 -3.18
N ALA A 358 -43.03 1.35 -2.00
CA ALA A 358 -43.84 2.31 -1.24
C ALA A 358 -43.01 3.23 -0.33
N LEU A 359 -41.74 2.91 -0.14
CA LEU A 359 -40.84 3.66 0.73
C LEU A 359 -39.98 4.62 -0.10
N PRO A 360 -39.59 5.79 0.45
CA PRO A 360 -38.68 6.73 -0.21
C PRO A 360 -37.36 6.08 -0.63
N ILE A 361 -36.95 6.33 -1.87
CA ILE A 361 -35.56 6.18 -2.30
C ILE A 361 -34.82 7.48 -2.00
N THR A 362 -33.66 7.37 -1.37
CA THR A 362 -32.80 8.51 -1.00
C THR A 362 -31.38 8.31 -1.55
N GLY A 363 -30.54 9.34 -1.43
CA GLY A 363 -29.12 9.28 -1.79
C GLY A 363 -28.78 10.06 -3.06
N THR A 364 -27.48 10.10 -3.40
CA THR A 364 -26.98 10.94 -4.51
C THR A 364 -26.85 10.18 -5.83
N GLY A 365 -27.01 8.86 -5.81
CA GLY A 365 -26.84 7.98 -6.98
C GLY A 365 -27.99 8.04 -7.98
N SER A 366 -27.71 7.52 -9.19
CA SER A 366 -28.72 7.30 -10.23
C SER A 366 -29.58 6.06 -9.98
N LEU A 367 -30.80 6.07 -10.51
CA LEU A 367 -31.71 4.92 -10.55
C LEU A 367 -31.81 4.40 -11.98
N GLU A 368 -31.53 3.12 -12.20
CA GLU A 368 -31.75 2.45 -13.49
C GLU A 368 -32.80 1.35 -13.36
N LYS A 369 -33.82 1.42 -14.22
CA LYS A 369 -34.88 0.43 -14.35
C LYS A 369 -34.58 -0.47 -15.56
N LEU A 370 -34.35 -1.75 -15.29
CA LEU A 370 -34.13 -2.81 -16.29
C LEU A 370 -35.32 -3.79 -16.30
N GLY A 371 -35.33 -4.72 -17.26
CA GLY A 371 -36.32 -5.79 -17.37
C GLY A 371 -37.69 -5.33 -17.91
N THR A 372 -38.42 -6.23 -18.56
CA THR A 372 -39.65 -5.90 -19.31
C THR A 372 -40.90 -5.64 -18.45
N GLY A 373 -40.88 -5.97 -17.15
CA GLY A 373 -42.01 -5.75 -16.24
C GLY A 373 -42.03 -4.35 -15.61
N SER A 374 -42.94 -4.10 -14.66
CA SER A 374 -43.21 -2.78 -14.08
C SER A 374 -42.55 -2.54 -12.70
N LEU A 375 -41.91 -1.39 -12.52
CA LEU A 375 -41.52 -0.86 -11.21
C LEU A 375 -42.41 0.34 -10.89
N THR A 376 -43.20 0.25 -9.82
CA THR A 376 -44.06 1.35 -9.35
C THR A 376 -43.44 2.02 -8.13
N LEU A 377 -43.19 3.32 -8.19
CA LEU A 377 -42.69 4.13 -7.07
C LEU A 377 -43.84 4.95 -6.49
N THR A 378 -44.16 4.72 -5.22
CA THR A 378 -45.21 5.49 -4.51
C THR A 378 -44.72 6.24 -3.29
N GLY A 379 -43.50 5.95 -2.81
CA GLY A 379 -42.83 6.77 -1.80
C GLY A 379 -42.41 8.13 -2.37
N ALA A 380 -42.33 9.15 -1.50
CA ALA A 380 -41.78 10.45 -1.84
C ALA A 380 -40.25 10.34 -2.01
N ASN A 381 -39.81 10.14 -3.25
CA ASN A 381 -38.39 9.93 -3.55
C ASN A 381 -37.62 11.25 -3.54
N THR A 382 -36.41 11.25 -2.98
CA THR A 382 -35.56 12.44 -2.85
C THR A 382 -34.12 12.18 -3.29
N TYR A 383 -33.90 11.16 -4.13
CA TYR A 383 -32.58 10.93 -4.70
C TYR A 383 -32.27 11.99 -5.75
N THR A 384 -31.01 12.39 -5.86
CA THR A 384 -30.63 13.54 -6.70
C THR A 384 -30.03 13.15 -8.05
N GLY A 385 -29.70 11.87 -8.25
CA GLY A 385 -29.09 11.36 -9.48
C GLY A 385 -30.08 11.15 -10.62
N ALA A 386 -29.55 10.85 -11.80
CA ALA A 386 -30.34 10.60 -13.01
C ALA A 386 -31.22 9.35 -12.92
N THR A 387 -32.31 9.33 -13.69
CA THR A 387 -33.19 8.16 -13.83
C THR A 387 -33.18 7.64 -15.26
N THR A 388 -32.91 6.36 -15.43
CA THR A 388 -32.93 5.68 -16.73
C THR A 388 -33.93 4.54 -16.72
N VAL A 389 -34.83 4.51 -17.71
CA VAL A 389 -35.76 3.40 -17.98
C VAL A 389 -35.26 2.66 -19.21
N SER A 390 -34.45 1.63 -19.01
CA SER A 390 -33.79 0.89 -20.09
C SER A 390 -34.70 -0.20 -20.68
N ALA A 391 -35.66 -0.71 -19.90
CA ALA A 391 -36.69 -1.66 -20.35
C ALA A 391 -37.94 -1.64 -19.46
N GLY A 392 -39.07 -2.07 -20.02
CA GLY A 392 -40.33 -2.25 -19.30
C GLY A 392 -40.98 -0.95 -18.87
N THR A 393 -41.73 -0.97 -17.77
CA THR A 393 -42.46 0.22 -17.27
C THR A 393 -41.85 0.74 -15.97
N LEU A 394 -41.57 2.05 -15.90
CA LEU A 394 -41.41 2.77 -14.64
C LEU A 394 -42.70 3.57 -14.39
N SER A 395 -43.41 3.26 -13.31
CA SER A 395 -44.64 3.94 -12.92
C SER A 395 -44.42 4.81 -11.69
N MET A 396 -44.86 6.07 -11.75
CA MET A 396 -44.79 7.04 -10.66
C MET A 396 -46.20 7.37 -10.18
N SER A 397 -46.44 7.43 -8.87
CA SER A 397 -47.73 7.88 -8.31
C SER A 397 -47.70 9.31 -7.75
N GLY A 398 -46.63 10.04 -8.02
CA GLY A 398 -46.41 11.43 -7.64
C GLY A 398 -45.11 11.94 -8.24
N ALA A 399 -44.85 13.24 -8.12
CA ALA A 399 -43.56 13.82 -8.48
C ALA A 399 -42.45 13.25 -7.58
N GLY A 400 -41.29 12.99 -8.16
CA GLY A 400 -40.17 12.39 -7.43
C GLY A 400 -38.92 12.17 -8.27
N PHE A 401 -38.85 12.74 -9.47
CA PHE A 401 -37.59 12.92 -10.18
C PHE A 401 -36.81 14.11 -9.62
N SER A 402 -35.52 14.15 -9.92
CA SER A 402 -34.68 15.29 -9.56
C SER A 402 -34.84 16.39 -10.61
N ASP A 403 -35.24 17.59 -10.16
CA ASP A 403 -35.45 18.77 -11.00
C ASP A 403 -34.21 19.14 -11.84
N THR A 404 -33.01 18.74 -11.40
CA THR A 404 -31.74 19.04 -12.08
C THR A 404 -31.15 17.87 -12.85
N ALA A 405 -31.65 16.64 -12.63
CA ALA A 405 -31.06 15.45 -13.22
C ALA A 405 -31.69 15.08 -14.57
N ALA A 406 -30.99 14.23 -15.31
CA ALA A 406 -31.50 13.67 -16.56
C ALA A 406 -32.52 12.55 -16.29
N LEU A 407 -33.56 12.51 -17.12
CA LEU A 407 -34.49 11.40 -17.25
C LEU A 407 -34.32 10.80 -18.65
N SER A 408 -34.09 9.49 -18.74
CA SER A 408 -33.93 8.78 -20.02
C SER A 408 -34.88 7.60 -20.12
N VAL A 409 -35.53 7.42 -21.27
CA VAL A 409 -36.43 6.29 -21.56
C VAL A 409 -35.99 5.63 -22.87
N ALA A 410 -35.57 4.37 -22.84
CA ALA A 410 -35.15 3.65 -24.03
C ALA A 410 -36.35 3.26 -24.92
N THR A 411 -36.10 3.02 -26.21
CA THR A 411 -37.12 2.51 -27.14
C THR A 411 -37.75 1.22 -26.60
N GLY A 412 -39.09 1.12 -26.67
CA GLY A 412 -39.85 0.00 -26.15
C GLY A 412 -40.07 0.01 -24.63
N SER A 413 -39.59 1.04 -23.92
CA SER A 413 -39.88 1.27 -22.50
C SER A 413 -41.04 2.25 -22.31
N VAL A 414 -41.67 2.21 -21.14
CA VAL A 414 -42.79 3.09 -20.79
C VAL A 414 -42.50 3.83 -19.50
N LEU A 415 -42.71 5.14 -19.52
CA LEU A 415 -42.83 5.99 -18.34
C LEU A 415 -44.31 6.23 -18.05
N ASN A 416 -44.82 5.67 -16.96
CA ASN A 416 -46.21 5.83 -16.55
C ASN A 416 -46.33 6.85 -15.41
N LEU A 417 -46.87 8.03 -15.70
CA LEU A 417 -47.09 9.12 -14.75
C LEU A 417 -48.50 9.01 -14.20
N ASN A 418 -48.70 8.05 -13.30
CA ASN A 418 -50.01 7.69 -12.74
C ASN A 418 -50.42 8.64 -11.59
N TYR A 419 -50.38 9.94 -11.85
CA TYR A 419 -50.83 11.01 -10.97
C TYR A 419 -51.16 12.25 -11.81
N THR A 420 -51.94 13.17 -11.27
CA THR A 420 -52.20 14.47 -11.93
C THR A 420 -51.19 15.51 -11.46
N GLY A 421 -50.72 16.36 -12.38
CA GLY A 421 -49.75 17.40 -12.08
C GLY A 421 -48.53 17.30 -12.99
N THR A 422 -47.46 17.97 -12.59
CA THR A 422 -46.24 18.08 -13.40
C THR A 422 -45.02 17.86 -12.52
N ASP A 423 -44.11 17.00 -12.97
CA ASP A 423 -42.79 16.78 -12.35
C ASP A 423 -41.70 17.37 -13.26
N THR A 424 -40.64 17.89 -12.67
CA THR A 424 -39.62 18.66 -13.39
C THR A 424 -38.36 17.83 -13.56
N VAL A 425 -37.73 17.92 -14.73
CA VAL A 425 -36.43 17.29 -15.00
C VAL A 425 -35.50 18.27 -15.72
N GLY A 426 -34.20 18.11 -15.51
CA GLY A 426 -33.18 18.96 -16.12
C GLY A 426 -32.98 18.67 -17.61
N SER A 427 -33.14 17.41 -18.02
CA SER A 427 -33.24 17.01 -19.43
C SER A 427 -34.04 15.73 -19.56
N PHE A 428 -34.78 15.59 -20.67
CA PHE A 428 -35.51 14.37 -21.00
C PHE A 428 -34.98 13.78 -22.30
N ARG A 429 -34.57 12.51 -22.26
CA ARG A 429 -34.10 11.77 -23.44
C ARG A 429 -35.00 10.58 -23.70
N ILE A 430 -35.30 10.32 -24.98
CA ILE A 430 -35.84 9.04 -25.41
C ILE A 430 -34.85 8.43 -26.39
N ASP A 431 -34.44 7.20 -26.10
CA ASP A 431 -33.48 6.44 -26.90
C ASP A 431 -32.13 7.15 -27.09
N GLY A 432 -31.62 7.75 -26.02
CA GLY A 432 -30.41 8.57 -26.05
C GLY A 432 -30.57 9.93 -26.74
N VAL A 433 -31.75 10.25 -27.30
CA VAL A 433 -32.04 11.51 -27.98
C VAL A 433 -32.78 12.47 -27.06
N ALA A 434 -32.20 13.65 -26.77
CA ALA A 434 -32.92 14.66 -26.00
C ALA A 434 -34.17 15.17 -26.69
N LYS A 435 -35.12 15.56 -25.86
CA LYS A 435 -36.46 15.99 -26.24
C LYS A 435 -36.61 17.47 -25.96
N ALA A 436 -37.43 18.18 -26.72
CA ALA A 436 -37.56 19.63 -26.64
C ALA A 436 -38.01 20.13 -25.24
N THR A 437 -37.66 21.37 -24.89
CA THR A 437 -38.14 22.05 -23.66
C THR A 437 -39.65 22.17 -23.71
N GLY A 438 -40.34 21.78 -22.64
CA GLY A 438 -41.79 21.92 -22.48
C GLY A 438 -42.38 20.77 -21.69
N LYS A 439 -43.70 20.79 -21.51
CA LYS A 439 -44.44 19.71 -20.85
C LYS A 439 -44.63 18.54 -21.81
N TRP A 440 -44.06 17.39 -21.46
CA TRP A 440 -44.23 16.12 -22.17
C TRP A 440 -45.29 15.28 -21.46
N GLY A 441 -46.29 14.83 -22.21
CA GLY A 441 -47.31 13.91 -21.73
C GLY A 441 -47.53 12.74 -22.67
N ARG A 442 -48.55 11.93 -22.37
CA ARG A 442 -48.98 10.85 -23.26
C ARG A 442 -49.59 11.39 -24.55
N THR A 443 -49.78 10.53 -25.55
CA THR A 443 -50.58 10.87 -26.74
C THR A 443 -52.00 11.34 -26.35
N GLY A 444 -52.45 12.46 -26.91
CA GLY A 444 -53.71 13.14 -26.61
C GLY A 444 -53.69 14.10 -25.41
N SER A 445 -52.54 14.32 -24.76
CA SER A 445 -52.40 15.19 -23.59
C SER A 445 -52.27 16.69 -23.87
N ILE A 446 -52.02 17.14 -25.11
CA ILE A 446 -51.93 18.56 -25.45
C ILE A 446 -53.25 19.28 -25.12
N ALA A 447 -54.36 18.80 -25.69
CA ALA A 447 -55.67 19.39 -25.45
C ALA A 447 -56.26 19.00 -24.08
N ALA A 448 -55.96 17.80 -23.59
CA ALA A 448 -56.57 17.26 -22.37
C ALA A 448 -55.91 17.78 -21.08
N LEU A 449 -54.59 18.00 -21.10
CA LEU A 449 -53.78 18.25 -19.90
C LEU A 449 -52.88 19.49 -20.04
N GLY A 450 -52.82 20.12 -21.22
CA GLY A 450 -51.95 21.26 -21.48
C GLY A 450 -50.48 20.87 -21.61
N ALA A 451 -50.20 19.72 -22.22
CA ALA A 451 -48.85 19.35 -22.64
C ALA A 451 -48.42 20.18 -23.86
N ASP A 452 -47.11 20.43 -23.99
CA ASP A 452 -46.51 21.05 -25.18
C ASP A 452 -46.12 19.97 -26.20
N TYR A 453 -45.75 18.77 -25.72
CA TYR A 453 -45.32 17.63 -26.53
C TYR A 453 -45.92 16.32 -26.01
N GLU A 454 -45.99 15.33 -26.90
CA GLU A 454 -46.53 14.01 -26.57
C GLU A 454 -45.56 12.90 -26.98
N SER A 455 -45.57 11.80 -26.24
CA SER A 455 -44.87 10.58 -26.62
C SER A 455 -45.73 9.37 -26.31
N SER A 456 -45.71 8.36 -27.20
CA SER A 456 -46.33 7.06 -26.94
C SER A 456 -45.62 6.25 -25.85
N LEU A 457 -44.39 6.63 -25.49
CA LEU A 457 -43.65 6.03 -24.38
C LEU A 457 -44.04 6.66 -23.03
N ILE A 458 -44.86 7.71 -23.02
CA ILE A 458 -45.43 8.29 -21.80
C ILE A 458 -46.89 7.85 -21.69
N THR A 459 -47.30 7.43 -20.49
CA THR A 459 -48.67 7.04 -20.15
C THR A 459 -49.08 7.70 -18.83
N GLY A 460 -50.37 7.63 -18.48
CA GLY A 460 -50.91 8.31 -17.30
C GLY A 460 -51.29 9.78 -17.55
N ASP A 461 -51.86 10.45 -16.54
CA ASP A 461 -52.37 11.83 -16.61
C ASP A 461 -51.34 12.89 -16.14
N GLY A 462 -50.15 12.46 -15.74
CA GLY A 462 -49.07 13.35 -15.33
C GLY A 462 -48.29 13.90 -16.51
N LEU A 463 -47.57 14.99 -16.27
CA LEU A 463 -46.70 15.64 -17.25
C LEU A 463 -45.26 15.68 -16.73
N ILE A 464 -44.29 15.56 -17.63
CA ILE A 464 -42.89 15.92 -17.37
C ILE A 464 -42.67 17.32 -17.90
N ASN A 465 -42.41 18.30 -17.03
CA ASN A 465 -41.83 19.56 -17.44
C ASN A 465 -40.35 19.32 -17.75
N ASN A 466 -40.07 18.96 -19.01
CA ASN A 466 -38.72 18.91 -19.50
C ASN A 466 -38.26 20.35 -19.66
N THR A 467 -37.49 20.84 -18.69
CA THR A 467 -36.94 22.19 -18.81
C THR A 467 -35.93 22.27 -19.94
N ASN A 468 -35.48 21.11 -20.46
CA ASN A 468 -34.47 20.90 -21.49
C ASN A 468 -33.51 22.06 -21.54
N THR A 469 -32.92 22.34 -20.40
CA THR A 469 -31.93 23.39 -20.27
C THR A 469 -30.68 23.06 -21.12
N ALA A 470 -30.67 21.90 -21.82
CA ALA A 470 -29.76 21.48 -22.87
C ALA A 470 -30.49 20.96 -24.14
N SER A 471 -30.50 21.66 -25.29
CA SER A 471 -31.09 21.23 -26.58
C SER A 471 -30.15 20.33 -27.41
N ASP A 472 -30.27 19.00 -27.42
CA ASP A 472 -29.30 18.16 -28.19
C ASP A 472 -29.46 18.26 -29.75
N LEU A 473 -28.40 18.60 -30.51
CA LEU A 473 -28.28 18.56 -31.97
C LEU A 473 -27.15 17.59 -32.40
N TYR A 474 -27.29 16.93 -33.54
CA TYR A 474 -26.34 15.93 -34.05
C TYR A 474 -25.68 16.44 -35.34
N TRP A 475 -24.37 16.28 -35.47
CA TRP A 475 -23.68 16.54 -36.74
C TRP A 475 -23.94 15.37 -37.70
N ASP A 476 -24.57 15.66 -38.84
CA ASP A 476 -25.01 14.65 -39.82
C ASP A 476 -23.86 14.06 -40.65
N GLY A 477 -22.67 14.67 -40.57
CA GLY A 477 -21.49 14.25 -41.31
C GLY A 477 -21.30 14.97 -42.66
N THR A 478 -22.20 15.87 -43.04
CA THR A 478 -22.15 16.62 -44.30
C THR A 478 -21.75 18.09 -44.08
N GLY A 479 -21.02 18.67 -45.05
CA GLY A 479 -20.50 20.04 -44.95
C GLY A 479 -19.25 20.17 -44.07
N THR A 480 -18.73 21.41 -43.98
CA THR A 480 -17.54 21.75 -43.18
C THR A 480 -17.78 22.91 -42.22
N SER A 481 -18.97 23.53 -42.20
CA SER A 481 -19.23 24.76 -41.43
C SER A 481 -20.24 24.54 -40.30
N TRP A 482 -19.84 24.83 -39.06
CA TRP A 482 -20.67 24.73 -37.86
C TRP A 482 -21.96 25.56 -37.95
N GLY A 483 -21.89 26.76 -38.52
CA GLY A 483 -23.02 27.69 -38.62
C GLY A 483 -24.00 27.41 -39.76
N SER A 484 -23.82 26.34 -40.53
CA SER A 484 -24.75 25.98 -41.60
C SER A 484 -25.91 25.16 -41.04
N SER A 485 -27.16 25.58 -41.26
CA SER A 485 -28.38 24.81 -40.95
C SER A 485 -28.61 23.61 -41.89
N GLY A 486 -27.53 23.13 -42.51
CA GLY A 486 -27.49 22.05 -43.50
C GLY A 486 -26.52 20.94 -43.08
N SER A 487 -26.04 20.99 -41.83
CA SER A 487 -25.03 20.10 -41.25
C SER A 487 -25.47 19.51 -39.91
N TRP A 488 -26.71 19.75 -39.49
CA TRP A 488 -27.22 19.35 -38.19
C TRP A 488 -28.46 18.47 -38.36
N THR A 489 -28.79 17.64 -37.38
CA THR A 489 -30.06 16.92 -37.34
C THR A 489 -30.52 16.78 -35.90
N VAL A 490 -31.83 16.74 -35.67
CA VAL A 490 -32.41 16.37 -34.37
C VAL A 490 -32.66 14.85 -34.26
N ASP A 491 -32.47 14.15 -35.38
CA ASP A 491 -32.69 12.71 -35.52
C ASP A 491 -31.47 12.05 -36.21
N PRO A 492 -30.58 11.37 -35.45
CA PRO A 492 -29.42 10.70 -36.02
C PRO A 492 -29.76 9.50 -36.91
N SER A 493 -31.03 9.05 -36.93
CA SER A 493 -31.51 7.95 -37.77
C SER A 493 -32.08 8.41 -39.12
N ASN A 494 -32.34 9.71 -39.28
CA ASN A 494 -32.97 10.28 -40.47
C ASN A 494 -32.21 11.52 -40.96
N ALA A 495 -31.38 11.33 -41.98
CA ALA A 495 -30.56 12.39 -42.60
C ALA A 495 -31.37 13.49 -43.32
N ALA A 496 -32.70 13.38 -43.42
CA ALA A 496 -33.54 14.34 -44.14
C ALA A 496 -34.13 15.45 -43.26
N ILE A 497 -34.05 15.35 -41.93
CA ILE A 497 -34.59 16.36 -41.00
C ILE A 497 -33.44 17.20 -40.45
N ASP A 498 -32.97 18.14 -41.27
CA ASP A 498 -32.06 19.18 -40.79
C ASP A 498 -32.85 20.29 -40.10
N PRO A 499 -32.60 20.62 -38.83
CA PRO A 499 -33.19 21.79 -38.20
C PRO A 499 -32.80 23.06 -38.97
N THR A 500 -33.72 24.00 -39.05
CA THR A 500 -33.44 25.33 -39.61
C THR A 500 -32.43 26.15 -38.80
N ASN A 501 -31.95 25.63 -37.67
CA ASN A 501 -31.18 26.36 -36.67
C ASN A 501 -29.85 25.63 -36.39
N SER A 502 -28.75 26.37 -36.38
CA SER A 502 -27.45 25.89 -35.91
C SER A 502 -27.38 25.83 -34.38
N PRO A 503 -26.39 25.13 -33.80
CA PRO A 503 -26.21 25.07 -32.35
C PRO A 503 -26.06 26.44 -31.72
N VAL A 504 -26.74 26.64 -30.60
CA VAL A 504 -26.69 27.83 -29.74
C VAL A 504 -26.26 27.45 -28.33
N ALA A 505 -26.07 28.41 -27.43
CA ALA A 505 -25.51 28.16 -26.09
C ALA A 505 -26.26 27.11 -25.24
N THR A 506 -27.57 26.95 -25.44
CA THR A 506 -28.35 25.91 -24.78
C THR A 506 -28.20 24.55 -25.46
N THR A 507 -27.63 24.48 -26.66
CA THR A 507 -27.59 23.27 -27.48
C THR A 507 -26.49 22.31 -27.06
N ALA A 508 -26.83 21.09 -26.69
CA ALA A 508 -25.85 20.02 -26.55
C ALA A 508 -25.58 19.44 -27.94
N VAL A 509 -24.34 19.06 -28.25
CA VAL A 509 -23.99 18.62 -29.61
C VAL A 509 -23.35 17.25 -29.60
N LEU A 510 -23.75 16.37 -30.54
CA LEU A 510 -23.14 15.05 -30.75
C LEU A 510 -22.55 14.89 -32.16
N PHE A 511 -21.29 14.49 -32.23
CA PHE A 511 -20.62 14.03 -33.45
C PHE A 511 -20.54 12.49 -33.46
N GLY A 512 -21.47 11.84 -34.18
CA GLY A 512 -21.63 10.38 -34.14
C GLY A 512 -22.09 9.72 -35.44
N ALA A 513 -22.03 10.40 -36.60
CA ALA A 513 -22.55 9.89 -37.86
C ALA A 513 -21.95 8.54 -38.28
N ASN A 514 -22.82 7.58 -38.63
CA ASN A 514 -22.44 6.28 -39.18
C ASN A 514 -21.94 6.44 -40.63
N GLY A 515 -20.74 5.95 -40.95
CA GLY A 515 -20.23 5.89 -42.33
C GLY A 515 -19.13 6.90 -42.71
N LEU A 516 -18.65 7.73 -41.77
CA LEU A 516 -17.47 8.57 -42.00
C LEU A 516 -16.19 7.71 -42.09
N THR A 517 -15.33 8.00 -43.06
CA THR A 517 -14.08 7.23 -43.30
C THR A 517 -12.81 8.08 -43.28
N THR A 518 -12.92 9.41 -43.30
CA THR A 518 -11.79 10.36 -43.37
C THR A 518 -11.90 11.43 -42.32
N THR A 519 -10.78 11.96 -41.83
CA THR A 519 -10.75 13.09 -40.88
C THR A 519 -11.65 14.23 -41.32
N GLN A 520 -12.52 14.67 -40.42
CA GLN A 520 -13.45 15.77 -40.68
C GLN A 520 -12.87 17.09 -40.16
N GLN A 521 -12.96 18.13 -40.99
CA GLN A 521 -12.71 19.51 -40.58
C GLN A 521 -14.05 20.21 -40.33
N VAL A 522 -14.16 20.87 -39.18
CA VAL A 522 -15.35 21.62 -38.76
C VAL A 522 -14.96 23.06 -38.48
N ASP A 523 -15.30 23.96 -39.39
CA ASP A 523 -15.05 25.39 -39.31
C ASP A 523 -16.17 26.08 -38.52
N LEU A 524 -15.83 26.74 -37.42
CA LEU A 524 -16.79 27.46 -36.58
C LEU A 524 -17.39 28.68 -37.27
N GLY A 525 -16.64 29.34 -38.16
CA GLY A 525 -17.09 30.50 -38.93
C GLY A 525 -17.44 31.74 -38.08
N GLY A 526 -17.08 31.74 -36.80
CA GLY A 526 -17.43 32.75 -35.80
C GLY A 526 -17.55 32.15 -34.40
N ASN A 527 -17.84 32.98 -33.40
CA ASN A 527 -18.06 32.52 -32.03
C ASN A 527 -19.29 31.62 -31.95
N GLN A 528 -19.11 30.43 -31.38
CA GLN A 528 -20.15 29.42 -31.17
C GLN A 528 -20.33 29.14 -29.69
N ALA A 529 -21.49 28.61 -29.33
CA ALA A 529 -21.79 28.20 -27.97
C ALA A 529 -22.64 26.92 -27.98
N VAL A 530 -22.43 26.05 -27.01
CA VAL A 530 -23.15 24.80 -26.78
C VAL A 530 -23.28 24.52 -25.29
N SER A 531 -24.28 23.75 -24.86
CA SER A 531 -24.42 23.29 -23.47
C SER A 531 -23.60 22.03 -23.18
N GLN A 532 -23.24 21.27 -24.21
CA GLN A 532 -22.41 20.06 -24.14
C GLN A 532 -21.80 19.78 -25.51
N LEU A 533 -20.65 19.11 -25.57
CA LEU A 533 -20.11 18.56 -26.81
C LEU A 533 -19.68 17.10 -26.62
N THR A 534 -20.20 16.19 -27.44
CA THR A 534 -19.85 14.76 -27.39
C THR A 534 -19.31 14.30 -28.74
N ILE A 535 -18.21 13.55 -28.74
CA ILE A 535 -17.61 12.91 -29.92
C ILE A 535 -17.66 11.39 -29.71
N SER A 536 -18.29 10.67 -30.64
CA SER A 536 -18.40 9.20 -30.58
C SER A 536 -17.90 8.50 -31.83
N SER A 537 -17.61 9.24 -32.90
CA SER A 537 -17.14 8.67 -34.16
C SER A 537 -15.65 8.30 -34.10
N PRO A 538 -15.24 7.14 -34.67
CA PRO A 538 -13.84 6.69 -34.71
C PRO A 538 -12.94 7.50 -35.62
N VAL A 539 -13.52 8.37 -36.45
CA VAL A 539 -12.81 9.30 -37.30
C VAL A 539 -12.32 10.51 -36.48
N ALA A 540 -11.19 11.08 -36.88
CA ALA A 540 -10.66 12.28 -36.27
C ALA A 540 -11.47 13.53 -36.64
N PHE A 541 -11.62 14.46 -35.68
CA PHE A 541 -12.29 15.75 -35.89
C PHE A 541 -11.33 16.90 -35.59
N ASN A 542 -11.25 17.86 -36.51
CA ASN A 542 -10.47 19.09 -36.37
C ASN A 542 -11.40 20.30 -36.40
N PHE A 543 -11.56 20.98 -35.28
CA PHE A 543 -12.34 22.21 -35.17
C PHE A 543 -11.46 23.43 -35.42
N ALA A 544 -11.79 24.25 -36.42
CA ALA A 544 -11.02 25.44 -36.79
C ALA A 544 -11.91 26.69 -36.80
N GLY A 545 -11.31 27.89 -36.74
CA GLY A 545 -12.05 29.14 -36.71
C GLY A 545 -12.63 29.60 -38.06
N GLY A 546 -12.23 28.96 -39.18
CA GLY A 546 -12.76 29.28 -40.52
C GLY A 546 -12.40 30.68 -41.01
N GLY A 547 -11.11 31.05 -40.97
CA GLY A 547 -10.61 32.36 -41.43
C GLY A 547 -10.61 33.50 -40.40
N THR A 548 -11.21 33.30 -39.21
CA THR A 548 -11.09 34.22 -38.06
C THR A 548 -10.83 33.45 -36.76
N THR A 549 -10.35 34.12 -35.72
CA THR A 549 -10.29 33.51 -34.38
C THR A 549 -11.69 33.43 -33.79
N SER A 550 -12.10 32.24 -33.38
CA SER A 550 -13.46 31.95 -32.90
C SER A 550 -13.44 31.35 -31.50
N ASN A 551 -14.39 31.75 -30.66
CA ASN A 551 -14.60 31.11 -29.35
C ASN A 551 -15.64 30.00 -29.49
N LEU A 552 -15.35 28.81 -28.94
CA LEU A 552 -16.36 27.78 -28.70
C LEU A 552 -16.66 27.74 -27.20
N THR A 553 -17.83 28.27 -26.84
CA THR A 553 -18.32 28.28 -25.47
C THR A 553 -19.01 26.96 -25.15
N VAL A 554 -18.65 26.31 -24.05
CA VAL A 554 -19.22 25.01 -23.66
C VAL A 554 -19.98 25.15 -22.33
N GLY A 555 -21.09 24.43 -22.19
CA GLY A 555 -21.91 24.39 -20.99
C GLY A 555 -21.32 23.51 -19.91
N SER A 556 -21.89 23.57 -18.70
CA SER A 556 -21.47 22.79 -17.53
C SER A 556 -21.37 21.27 -17.76
N SER A 557 -22.04 20.74 -18.79
CA SER A 557 -21.96 19.31 -19.17
C SER A 557 -20.65 18.94 -19.90
N GLY A 558 -19.83 19.92 -20.27
CA GLY A 558 -18.46 19.76 -20.75
C GLY A 558 -18.31 19.07 -22.11
N ILE A 559 -17.09 18.57 -22.35
CA ILE A 559 -16.70 17.84 -23.57
C ILE A 559 -16.51 16.35 -23.25
N THR A 560 -17.11 15.46 -24.03
CA THR A 560 -16.96 14.00 -23.87
C THR A 560 -16.45 13.33 -25.15
N LEU A 561 -15.35 12.60 -25.08
CA LEU A 561 -14.92 11.63 -26.10
C LEU A 561 -15.28 10.23 -25.62
N ASN A 562 -16.20 9.58 -26.32
CA ASN A 562 -16.59 8.19 -26.02
C ASN A 562 -15.51 7.20 -26.44
N ALA A 563 -15.58 5.96 -25.96
CA ALA A 563 -14.52 4.96 -26.11
C ALA A 563 -14.06 4.71 -27.55
N THR A 564 -14.97 4.88 -28.52
CA THR A 564 -14.72 4.72 -29.95
C THR A 564 -14.15 5.95 -30.62
N ALA A 565 -14.03 7.10 -29.94
CA ALA A 565 -13.72 8.38 -30.58
C ALA A 565 -12.29 8.45 -31.14
N GLY A 566 -12.16 9.02 -32.35
CA GLY A 566 -10.87 9.37 -32.95
C GLY A 566 -10.20 10.57 -32.29
N ASN A 567 -8.99 10.93 -32.76
CA ASN A 567 -8.30 12.14 -32.31
C ASN A 567 -9.18 13.37 -32.53
N THR A 568 -9.33 14.19 -31.49
CA THR A 568 -10.11 15.42 -31.59
C THR A 568 -9.21 16.60 -31.31
N THR A 569 -9.15 17.54 -32.24
CA THR A 569 -8.34 18.76 -32.14
C THR A 569 -9.26 19.98 -32.16
N PHE A 570 -9.15 20.82 -31.15
CA PHE A 570 -9.74 22.16 -31.13
C PHE A 570 -8.66 23.18 -31.41
N GLY A 571 -8.89 24.00 -32.43
CA GLY A 571 -7.97 25.05 -32.83
C GLY A 571 -7.10 24.65 -34.01
N SER A 572 -6.45 25.66 -34.58
CA SER A 572 -5.57 25.55 -35.73
C SER A 572 -4.22 26.18 -35.39
N ALA A 573 -3.15 25.58 -35.90
CA ALA A 573 -1.83 26.20 -35.87
C ALA A 573 -1.72 27.40 -36.83
N THR A 574 -2.69 27.56 -37.73
CA THR A 574 -2.74 28.70 -38.66
C THR A 574 -3.26 29.94 -37.95
N ALA A 575 -2.39 30.94 -37.79
CA ALA A 575 -2.74 32.23 -37.21
C ALA A 575 -3.96 32.84 -37.91
N GLY A 576 -4.89 33.36 -37.12
CA GLY A 576 -6.15 33.90 -37.62
C GLY A 576 -7.24 32.86 -37.90
N GLN A 577 -7.01 31.56 -37.64
CA GLN A 577 -8.02 30.50 -37.72
C GLN A 577 -8.18 29.73 -36.39
N GLU A 578 -7.82 30.39 -35.30
CA GLU A 578 -7.73 29.80 -33.96
C GLU A 578 -9.10 29.50 -33.36
N VAL A 579 -9.17 28.51 -32.47
CA VAL A 579 -10.38 28.22 -31.66
C VAL A 579 -10.04 28.29 -30.19
N ASN A 580 -10.66 29.23 -29.46
CA ASN A 580 -10.54 29.31 -28.02
C ASN A 580 -11.73 28.60 -27.35
N LEU A 581 -11.45 27.74 -26.38
CA LEU A 581 -12.48 27.07 -25.59
C LEU A 581 -12.87 27.94 -24.39
N VAL A 582 -14.16 28.07 -24.12
CA VAL A 582 -14.68 28.96 -23.05
C VAL A 582 -15.72 28.21 -22.20
N PRO A 583 -15.36 27.69 -21.02
CA PRO A 583 -16.31 27.10 -20.09
C PRO A 583 -17.27 28.14 -19.50
N THR A 584 -18.55 27.82 -19.44
CA THR A 584 -19.58 28.70 -18.82
C THR A 584 -19.74 28.46 -17.32
N GLY A 585 -19.36 27.27 -16.85
CA GLY A 585 -19.44 26.86 -15.46
C GLY A 585 -18.30 25.89 -15.11
N ALA A 586 -18.31 25.37 -13.89
CA ALA A 586 -17.44 24.24 -13.56
C ALA A 586 -17.83 23.04 -14.43
N GLU A 587 -16.85 22.46 -15.11
CA GLU A 587 -17.06 21.44 -16.14
C GLU A 587 -16.25 20.19 -15.85
N THR A 588 -16.75 19.05 -16.33
CA THR A 588 -15.96 17.83 -16.44
C THR A 588 -15.83 17.43 -17.90
N TRP A 589 -14.62 17.42 -18.41
CA TRP A 589 -14.29 16.88 -19.71
C TRP A 589 -13.80 15.45 -19.57
N THR A 590 -14.41 14.52 -20.29
CA THR A 590 -14.15 13.09 -20.15
C THR A 590 -13.61 12.52 -21.46
N ASN A 591 -12.45 11.87 -21.41
CA ASN A 591 -11.90 11.15 -22.55
C ASN A 591 -11.81 9.65 -22.23
N LEU A 592 -12.75 8.88 -22.76
CA LEU A 592 -12.82 7.43 -22.62
C LEU A 592 -12.11 6.68 -23.75
N SER A 593 -11.62 7.38 -24.78
CA SER A 593 -10.93 6.75 -25.92
C SER A 593 -9.43 6.58 -25.66
N SER A 594 -8.77 5.80 -26.51
CA SER A 594 -7.30 5.75 -26.59
C SER A 594 -6.71 6.95 -27.33
N SER A 595 -7.55 7.76 -27.98
CA SER A 595 -7.16 8.94 -28.74
C SER A 595 -6.91 10.14 -27.82
N THR A 596 -6.24 11.16 -28.34
CA THR A 596 -5.96 12.40 -27.59
C THR A 596 -6.97 13.49 -27.95
N LEU A 597 -7.48 14.20 -26.94
CA LEU A 597 -8.11 15.51 -27.13
C LEU A 597 -7.02 16.58 -27.04
N THR A 598 -6.89 17.40 -28.08
CA THR A 598 -5.91 18.48 -28.14
C THR A 598 -6.62 19.81 -28.25
N ALA A 599 -6.35 20.75 -27.34
CA ALA A 599 -6.72 22.15 -27.48
C ALA A 599 -5.45 22.93 -27.87
N VAL A 600 -5.35 23.34 -29.14
CA VAL A 600 -4.14 23.95 -29.74
C VAL A 600 -3.96 25.40 -29.32
N ASN A 601 -5.05 26.18 -29.28
CA ASN A 601 -5.03 27.61 -28.94
C ASN A 601 -5.48 27.81 -27.47
N GLY A 602 -6.32 28.80 -27.17
CA GLY A 602 -6.63 29.20 -25.79
C GLY A 602 -7.75 28.42 -25.08
N LEU A 603 -7.69 28.40 -23.75
CA LEU A 603 -8.79 28.00 -22.85
C LEU A 603 -9.04 29.15 -21.85
N ALA A 604 -10.21 29.78 -21.89
CA ALA A 604 -10.57 30.86 -20.97
C ALA A 604 -11.51 30.34 -19.87
N LEU A 605 -10.95 29.91 -18.74
CA LEU A 605 -11.71 29.32 -17.62
C LEU A 605 -12.66 30.30 -16.94
N GLY A 606 -12.41 31.61 -17.00
CA GLY A 606 -13.08 32.55 -16.11
C GLY A 606 -12.86 32.15 -14.65
N ALA A 607 -13.90 32.14 -13.82
CA ALA A 607 -13.84 31.67 -12.43
C ALA A 607 -14.02 30.14 -12.29
N ASN A 608 -14.18 29.42 -13.39
CA ASN A 608 -14.66 28.04 -13.39
C ASN A 608 -13.55 27.01 -13.22
N THR A 609 -13.85 25.91 -12.55
CA THR A 609 -12.92 24.79 -12.45
C THR A 609 -13.18 23.78 -13.55
N LEU A 610 -12.14 23.44 -14.32
CA LEU A 610 -12.21 22.37 -15.32
C LEU A 610 -11.66 21.07 -14.72
N THR A 611 -12.48 20.01 -14.75
CA THR A 611 -12.06 18.65 -14.41
C THR A 611 -11.79 17.87 -15.69
N THR A 612 -10.64 17.21 -15.79
CA THR A 612 -10.33 16.25 -16.87
C THR A 612 -10.39 14.83 -16.33
N ALA A 613 -11.06 13.91 -17.03
CA ALA A 613 -11.32 12.55 -16.57
C ALA A 613 -11.17 11.50 -17.69
N GLY A 614 -11.13 10.22 -17.31
CA GLY A 614 -11.07 9.09 -18.24
C GLY A 614 -9.66 8.50 -18.45
N SER A 615 -9.55 7.54 -19.37
CA SER A 615 -8.30 6.83 -19.70
C SER A 615 -7.48 7.51 -20.79
N GLY A 616 -8.10 8.33 -21.64
CA GLY A 616 -7.44 9.03 -22.74
C GLY A 616 -6.69 10.29 -22.32
N ASN A 617 -5.83 10.78 -23.19
CA ASN A 617 -4.97 11.93 -22.92
C ASN A 617 -5.65 13.26 -23.28
N PHE A 618 -5.22 14.33 -22.60
CA PHE A 618 -5.55 15.72 -22.88
C PHE A 618 -4.26 16.52 -23.11
N THR A 619 -4.23 17.33 -24.15
CA THR A 619 -3.10 18.24 -24.44
C THR A 619 -3.61 19.66 -24.59
N PHE A 620 -3.15 20.57 -23.74
CA PHE A 620 -3.37 22.01 -23.88
C PHE A 620 -2.11 22.68 -24.41
N GLY A 621 -2.14 22.98 -25.72
CA GLY A 621 -1.07 23.62 -26.47
C GLY A 621 -0.98 25.13 -26.24
N GLY A 622 -2.10 25.83 -26.15
CA GLY A 622 -2.13 27.28 -25.89
C GLY A 622 -2.53 27.63 -24.46
N ALA A 623 -2.68 28.94 -24.22
CA ALA A 623 -2.80 29.50 -22.88
C ALA A 623 -4.14 29.17 -22.21
N ILE A 624 -4.08 28.64 -21.00
CA ILE A 624 -5.20 28.55 -20.06
C ILE A 624 -5.19 29.82 -19.20
N THR A 625 -6.32 30.55 -19.17
CA THR A 625 -6.46 31.86 -18.50
C THR A 625 -7.67 31.87 -17.57
N GLY A 626 -7.71 32.78 -16.59
CA GLY A 626 -8.84 32.96 -15.67
C GLY A 626 -8.46 32.88 -14.18
N THR A 627 -9.43 32.90 -13.28
CA THR A 627 -9.23 32.71 -11.83
C THR A 627 -9.59 31.30 -11.35
N GLY A 628 -10.26 30.51 -12.19
CA GLY A 628 -10.65 29.13 -11.96
C GLY A 628 -9.50 28.12 -11.99
N GLY A 629 -9.78 26.88 -11.55
CA GLY A 629 -8.78 25.83 -11.34
C GLY A 629 -8.86 24.67 -12.33
N LEU A 630 -7.95 23.70 -12.15
CA LEU A 630 -7.92 22.44 -12.88
C LEU A 630 -7.97 21.27 -11.91
N ASN A 631 -8.83 20.28 -12.18
CA ASN A 631 -8.82 18.99 -11.51
C ASN A 631 -8.47 17.89 -12.53
N LYS A 632 -7.63 16.94 -12.13
CA LYS A 632 -7.22 15.79 -12.95
C LYS A 632 -7.65 14.49 -12.29
N LEU A 633 -8.59 13.82 -12.94
CA LEU A 633 -9.12 12.49 -12.63
C LEU A 633 -8.74 11.51 -13.75
N GLY A 634 -8.97 10.21 -13.52
CA GLY A 634 -8.72 9.17 -14.53
C GLY A 634 -7.24 8.85 -14.80
N ALA A 635 -6.97 7.80 -15.59
CA ALA A 635 -5.63 7.28 -15.79
C ALA A 635 -4.80 8.01 -16.86
N GLY A 636 -5.44 8.77 -17.76
CA GLY A 636 -4.75 9.46 -18.85
C GLY A 636 -3.78 10.56 -18.41
N THR A 637 -2.98 11.07 -19.34
CA THR A 637 -2.05 12.20 -19.12
C THR A 637 -2.69 13.53 -19.49
N LEU A 638 -2.48 14.55 -18.66
CA LEU A 638 -2.79 15.95 -18.95
C LEU A 638 -1.50 16.73 -19.23
N ALA A 639 -1.30 17.16 -20.47
CA ALA A 639 -0.14 17.96 -20.87
C ALA A 639 -0.49 19.46 -20.90
N LEU A 640 0.27 20.27 -20.14
CA LEU A 640 0.20 21.72 -20.07
C LEU A 640 1.41 22.31 -20.81
N ASN A 641 1.27 22.49 -22.13
CA ASN A 641 2.35 22.95 -23.00
C ASN A 641 2.32 24.48 -23.20
N GLY A 642 1.16 25.11 -23.07
CA GLY A 642 1.00 26.55 -23.21
C GLY A 642 1.56 27.38 -22.05
N THR A 643 1.72 28.68 -22.29
CA THR A 643 1.97 29.68 -21.25
C THR A 643 0.65 30.03 -20.57
N ASN A 644 0.44 29.54 -19.35
CA ASN A 644 -0.84 29.64 -18.65
C ASN A 644 -0.80 30.72 -17.56
N THR A 645 -1.94 31.36 -17.32
CA THR A 645 -2.10 32.49 -16.40
C THR A 645 -3.22 32.28 -15.37
N PHE A 646 -3.80 31.09 -15.28
CA PHE A 646 -4.94 30.84 -14.39
C PHE A 646 -4.56 30.72 -12.90
N THR A 647 -5.28 31.38 -12.01
CA THR A 647 -4.88 31.45 -10.58
C THR A 647 -5.52 30.41 -9.66
N GLY A 648 -6.43 29.58 -10.17
CA GLY A 648 -7.09 28.54 -9.39
C GLY A 648 -6.19 27.33 -9.12
N ASN A 649 -6.63 26.48 -8.18
CA ASN A 649 -5.86 25.31 -7.77
C ASN A 649 -5.74 24.27 -8.91
N LYS A 650 -4.61 23.56 -8.94
CA LYS A 650 -4.32 22.41 -9.80
C LYS A 650 -4.33 21.16 -8.92
N THR A 651 -5.40 20.38 -8.98
CA THR A 651 -5.60 19.18 -8.17
C THR A 651 -5.41 17.93 -9.02
N VAL A 652 -4.65 16.95 -8.56
CA VAL A 652 -4.40 15.69 -9.27
C VAL A 652 -4.73 14.52 -8.35
N ASP A 653 -5.78 13.79 -8.70
CA ASP A 653 -6.22 12.62 -7.93
C ASP A 653 -5.80 11.31 -8.61
N ARG A 654 -5.66 11.28 -9.95
CA ARG A 654 -5.19 10.11 -10.73
C ARG A 654 -4.45 10.50 -12.00
N GLY A 655 -3.51 9.65 -12.42
CA GLY A 655 -2.78 9.78 -13.68
C GLY A 655 -1.64 10.80 -13.61
N ALA A 656 -1.17 11.23 -14.77
CA ALA A 656 -0.01 12.13 -14.88
C ALA A 656 -0.42 13.53 -15.36
N VAL A 657 0.29 14.55 -14.86
CA VAL A 657 0.33 15.89 -15.45
C VAL A 657 1.76 16.18 -15.90
N THR A 658 1.94 16.62 -17.13
CA THR A 658 3.24 17.09 -17.64
C THR A 658 3.16 18.57 -17.96
N VAL A 659 4.19 19.32 -17.60
CA VAL A 659 4.26 20.76 -17.83
C VAL A 659 5.50 21.05 -18.65
N SER A 660 5.29 21.59 -19.86
CA SER A 660 6.38 22.02 -20.75
C SER A 660 6.36 23.53 -20.98
N GLY A 661 5.23 24.20 -20.71
CA GLY A 661 5.09 25.65 -20.85
C GLY A 661 5.36 26.44 -19.58
N ASN A 662 5.20 27.76 -19.65
CA ASN A 662 5.34 28.68 -18.51
C ASN A 662 4.04 28.73 -17.68
N GLN A 663 4.13 28.43 -16.39
CA GLN A 663 3.04 28.43 -15.41
C GLN A 663 3.29 29.44 -14.27
N ALA A 664 4.21 30.39 -14.43
CA ALA A 664 4.57 31.34 -13.38
C ALA A 664 3.40 32.26 -13.00
N ALA A 665 2.58 32.65 -13.97
CA ALA A 665 1.34 33.39 -13.71
C ALA A 665 0.19 32.48 -13.25
N ALA A 666 0.25 31.17 -13.56
CA ALA A 666 -0.75 30.19 -13.15
C ALA A 666 -0.53 29.72 -11.69
N ASN A 667 -0.57 30.68 -10.76
CA ASN A 667 0.04 30.59 -9.43
C ASN A 667 -0.86 30.00 -8.32
N GLY A 668 -1.93 29.28 -8.66
CA GLY A 668 -2.73 28.54 -7.68
C GLY A 668 -2.01 27.31 -7.12
N SER A 669 -2.62 26.67 -6.11
CA SER A 669 -2.03 25.50 -5.42
C SER A 669 -1.75 24.34 -6.36
N TRP A 670 -0.76 23.50 -6.04
CA TRP A 670 -0.60 22.15 -6.58
C TRP A 670 -0.99 21.14 -5.51
N ILE A 671 -1.99 20.30 -5.74
CA ILE A 671 -2.52 19.38 -4.73
C ILE A 671 -2.59 17.97 -5.33
N LEU A 672 -1.71 17.06 -4.89
CA LEU A 672 -1.72 15.64 -5.26
C LEU A 672 -2.27 14.86 -4.06
N ARG A 673 -3.37 14.14 -4.25
CA ARG A 673 -4.07 13.43 -3.15
C ARG A 673 -4.09 11.91 -3.31
N GLY A 674 -3.98 11.40 -4.53
CA GLY A 674 -4.21 9.98 -4.86
C GLY A 674 -5.69 9.57 -4.68
N TYR A 675 -6.18 8.63 -5.49
CA TYR A 675 -7.58 8.20 -5.46
C TYR A 675 -7.77 7.02 -4.51
N GLY A 676 -8.50 7.21 -3.41
CA GLY A 676 -8.72 6.13 -2.44
C GLY A 676 -9.48 6.47 -1.16
N ASP A 677 -10.33 7.51 -1.13
CA ASP A 677 -11.11 7.85 0.07
C ASP A 677 -12.43 7.05 0.20
N SER A 678 -12.63 5.96 -0.58
CA SER A 678 -13.87 5.17 -0.49
C SER A 678 -13.86 3.68 -0.88
N GLY A 679 -12.73 3.01 -1.14
CA GLY A 679 -12.82 1.58 -1.46
C GLY A 679 -11.54 0.82 -1.80
N THR A 680 -11.57 -0.47 -1.50
CA THR A 680 -10.51 -1.46 -1.50
C THR A 680 -10.15 -1.96 -2.89
N THR A 681 -9.07 -1.46 -3.48
CA THR A 681 -8.16 -2.18 -4.40
C THR A 681 -6.95 -1.28 -4.67
N TYR A 682 -5.74 -1.83 -4.51
CA TYR A 682 -4.50 -1.13 -4.85
C TYR A 682 -4.51 -0.83 -6.36
N ASN A 683 -4.78 0.42 -6.72
CA ASN A 683 -4.59 0.85 -8.08
C ASN A 683 -3.14 1.28 -8.27
N THR A 684 -2.44 0.63 -9.20
CA THR A 684 -1.05 0.89 -9.59
C THR A 684 -0.86 2.17 -10.41
N VAL A 685 -1.93 2.92 -10.71
CA VAL A 685 -1.84 4.18 -11.44
C VAL A 685 -1.16 5.23 -10.56
N VAL A 686 0.09 5.51 -10.90
CA VAL A 686 0.91 6.58 -10.33
C VAL A 686 0.17 7.91 -10.47
N THR A 687 0.13 8.68 -9.37
CA THR A 687 -0.26 10.09 -9.42
C THR A 687 1.01 10.92 -9.54
N SER A 688 1.22 11.59 -10.67
CA SER A 688 2.46 12.34 -10.88
C SER A 688 2.24 13.71 -11.51
N VAL A 689 3.10 14.65 -11.12
CA VAL A 689 3.31 15.92 -11.82
C VAL A 689 4.78 16.00 -12.21
N THR A 690 5.06 16.30 -13.47
CA THR A 690 6.41 16.54 -13.96
C THR A 690 6.49 17.90 -14.60
N LEU A 691 7.33 18.78 -14.04
CA LEU A 691 7.76 20.01 -14.68
C LEU A 691 9.00 19.69 -15.50
N ASN A 692 8.88 19.76 -16.82
CA ASN A 692 9.98 19.45 -17.73
C ASN A 692 11.07 20.53 -17.65
N ALA A 693 12.29 20.18 -18.06
CA ALA A 693 13.39 21.14 -18.13
C ALA A 693 12.99 22.34 -19.02
N GLY A 694 13.33 23.56 -18.59
CA GLY A 694 12.93 24.80 -19.27
C GLY A 694 11.54 25.32 -18.92
N SER A 695 10.68 24.53 -18.27
CA SER A 695 9.40 25.02 -17.75
C SER A 695 9.58 25.89 -16.51
N THR A 696 8.59 26.73 -16.23
CA THR A 696 8.53 27.60 -15.05
C THR A 696 7.18 27.40 -14.38
N SER A 697 7.10 27.45 -13.06
CA SER A 697 5.83 27.44 -12.33
C SER A 697 5.97 28.20 -11.01
N ALA A 698 4.86 28.77 -10.54
CA ALA A 698 4.83 29.43 -9.25
C ALA A 698 3.59 29.03 -8.45
N VAL A 699 3.64 29.28 -7.14
CA VAL A 699 2.53 29.14 -6.21
C VAL A 699 2.51 30.39 -5.31
N ALA A 700 1.39 31.10 -5.28
CA ALA A 700 1.25 32.35 -4.55
C ALA A 700 1.16 32.15 -3.02
N SER A 701 1.39 33.23 -2.26
CA SER A 701 1.16 33.24 -0.81
C SER A 701 -0.28 32.85 -0.46
N GLY A 702 -0.44 32.11 0.64
CA GLY A 702 -1.73 31.54 1.06
C GLY A 702 -2.21 30.33 0.24
N LYS A 703 -1.42 29.85 -0.73
CA LYS A 703 -1.64 28.59 -1.47
C LYS A 703 -0.68 27.51 -1.00
N THR A 704 -0.76 26.31 -1.59
CA THR A 704 0.08 25.18 -1.19
C THR A 704 0.62 24.38 -2.36
N VAL A 705 1.80 23.78 -2.20
CA VAL A 705 2.17 22.53 -2.85
C VAL A 705 1.97 21.42 -1.84
N GLN A 706 0.97 20.57 -2.07
CA GLN A 706 0.63 19.44 -1.20
C GLN A 706 0.82 18.13 -1.96
N LEU A 707 1.66 17.25 -1.40
CA LEU A 707 1.91 15.89 -1.87
C LEU A 707 1.48 14.94 -0.75
N GLY A 708 0.38 14.22 -0.90
CA GLY A 708 -0.15 13.36 0.16
C GLY A 708 -1.35 13.97 0.88
N ASN A 709 -2.13 13.10 1.53
CA ASN A 709 -3.22 13.52 2.40
C ASN A 709 -2.65 14.10 3.72
N THR A 710 -3.35 15.09 4.27
CA THR A 710 -3.12 15.66 5.61
C THR A 710 -3.75 14.82 6.72
N ALA A 711 -4.65 13.87 6.39
CA ALA A 711 -5.30 12.98 7.35
C ALA A 711 -4.54 11.66 7.58
N ALA A 712 -4.52 11.21 8.84
CA ALA A 712 -3.75 10.05 9.31
C ALA A 712 -4.27 8.67 8.84
N ALA A 713 -5.46 8.60 8.24
CA ALA A 713 -6.12 7.37 7.78
C ALA A 713 -6.38 7.38 6.26
N GLY A 714 -6.47 6.19 5.64
CA GLY A 714 -6.82 6.01 4.22
C GLY A 714 -5.80 5.20 3.41
N ASN A 715 -6.19 4.72 2.22
CA ASN A 715 -5.32 3.91 1.35
C ASN A 715 -4.12 4.70 0.79
N PHE A 716 -3.03 3.99 0.48
CA PHE A 716 -1.78 4.58 0.02
C PHE A 716 -1.63 4.53 -1.51
N GLN A 717 -1.31 5.67 -2.13
CA GLN A 717 -0.78 5.74 -3.49
C GLN A 717 0.48 6.63 -3.48
N LEU A 718 1.52 6.21 -4.20
CA LEU A 718 2.72 7.03 -4.37
C LEU A 718 2.37 8.29 -5.18
N GLN A 719 2.74 9.46 -4.66
CA GLN A 719 2.47 10.75 -5.27
C GLN A 719 3.79 11.46 -5.51
N THR A 720 4.12 11.66 -6.78
CA THR A 720 5.43 12.19 -7.16
C THR A 720 5.29 13.53 -7.85
N PHE A 721 5.97 14.54 -7.32
CA PHE A 721 6.19 15.80 -7.99
C PHE A 721 7.66 15.89 -8.40
N THR A 722 7.92 15.98 -9.70
CA THR A 722 9.28 16.11 -10.25
C THR A 722 9.44 17.49 -10.86
N ALA A 723 10.29 18.32 -10.25
CA ALA A 723 10.61 19.67 -10.68
C ALA A 723 11.96 19.71 -11.40
N ASN A 724 11.98 19.42 -12.71
CA ASN A 724 13.17 19.61 -13.56
C ASN A 724 13.26 21.03 -14.14
N GLY A 725 12.14 21.77 -14.13
CA GLY A 725 12.07 23.19 -14.45
C GLY A 725 12.38 24.09 -13.25
N THR A 726 11.88 25.32 -13.31
CA THR A 726 11.98 26.29 -12.21
C THR A 726 10.66 26.43 -11.46
N MET A 727 10.71 26.49 -10.13
CA MET A 727 9.58 26.60 -9.22
C MET A 727 9.81 27.73 -8.21
N THR A 728 8.82 28.60 -8.03
CA THR A 728 8.78 29.57 -6.92
C THR A 728 7.51 29.36 -6.10
N ASN A 729 7.64 28.97 -4.83
CA ASN A 729 6.51 28.74 -3.93
C ASN A 729 6.52 29.75 -2.79
N ASP A 730 5.67 30.76 -2.89
CA ASP A 730 5.37 31.74 -1.84
C ASP A 730 4.37 31.20 -0.80
N GLY A 731 3.70 30.09 -1.13
CA GLY A 731 2.81 29.36 -0.26
C GLY A 731 3.51 28.29 0.58
N THR A 732 2.72 27.40 1.19
CA THR A 732 3.25 26.28 1.96
C THR A 732 3.73 25.14 1.05
N LEU A 733 4.75 24.40 1.46
CA LEU A 733 5.11 23.10 0.90
C LEU A 733 4.84 22.03 1.95
N PHE A 734 4.05 21.02 1.60
CA PHE A 734 3.79 19.85 2.43
C PHE A 734 3.99 18.58 1.61
N ALA A 735 4.97 17.76 2.02
CA ALA A 735 5.12 16.38 1.57
C ALA A 735 4.77 15.44 2.72
N GLY A 736 3.60 14.82 2.64
CA GLY A 736 3.01 13.91 3.62
C GLY A 736 3.11 12.44 3.22
N ARG A 737 2.12 11.64 3.63
CA ARG A 737 1.93 10.22 3.28
C ARG A 737 2.25 9.89 1.82
N GLY A 738 3.44 9.35 1.54
CA GLY A 738 3.85 8.93 0.19
C GLY A 738 4.15 10.05 -0.77
N GLY A 739 4.22 11.29 -0.28
CA GLY A 739 4.64 12.43 -1.05
C GLY A 739 6.13 12.34 -1.35
N THR A 740 6.49 12.35 -2.62
CA THR A 740 7.86 12.45 -3.10
C THR A 740 8.01 13.73 -3.92
N LEU A 741 8.85 14.66 -3.46
CA LEU A 741 9.29 15.80 -4.24
C LEU A 741 10.71 15.55 -4.74
N ASN A 742 10.89 15.49 -6.06
CA ASN A 742 12.20 15.42 -6.70
C ASN A 742 12.53 16.77 -7.35
N VAL A 743 13.69 17.34 -7.03
CA VAL A 743 14.14 18.64 -7.54
C VAL A 743 15.40 18.43 -8.37
N GLY A 744 15.22 18.39 -9.69
CA GLY A 744 16.31 18.33 -10.67
C GLY A 744 16.63 19.69 -11.31
N GLY A 745 15.72 20.66 -11.21
CA GLY A 745 15.90 22.05 -11.63
C GLY A 745 16.06 22.99 -10.44
N ALA A 746 15.46 24.18 -10.49
CA ALA A 746 15.56 25.17 -9.41
C ALA A 746 14.23 25.31 -8.66
N TRP A 747 14.22 25.13 -7.34
CA TRP A 747 13.08 25.35 -6.46
C TRP A 747 13.39 26.45 -5.47
N THR A 748 12.58 27.51 -5.43
CA THR A 748 12.63 28.56 -4.41
C THR A 748 11.40 28.45 -3.53
N GLN A 749 11.60 28.24 -2.23
CA GLN A 749 10.56 28.06 -1.24
C GLN A 749 10.59 29.24 -0.27
N ASN A 750 9.66 30.18 -0.48
CA ASN A 750 9.53 31.39 0.33
C ASN A 750 8.56 31.23 1.51
N GLY A 751 7.54 30.37 1.39
CA GLY A 751 6.66 30.03 2.52
C GLY A 751 7.15 28.84 3.34
N ALA A 752 6.38 28.43 4.35
CA ALA A 752 6.73 27.32 5.24
C ALA A 752 6.87 25.98 4.48
N ALA A 753 7.80 25.13 4.90
CA ALA A 753 8.04 23.82 4.29
C ALA A 753 7.96 22.72 5.34
N THR A 754 7.33 21.60 4.99
CA THR A 754 7.18 20.44 5.87
C THR A 754 7.30 19.16 5.05
N VAL A 755 8.18 18.26 5.46
CA VAL A 755 8.23 16.85 5.03
C VAL A 755 7.89 16.02 6.25
N ALA A 756 6.74 15.36 6.23
CA ALA A 756 6.18 14.67 7.38
C ALA A 756 5.73 13.26 7.04
N THR A 757 6.11 12.27 7.85
CA THR A 757 5.46 10.96 7.77
C THR A 757 4.11 10.97 8.47
N GLN A 758 3.13 10.34 7.83
CA GLN A 758 1.83 10.05 8.44
C GLN A 758 1.46 8.59 8.12
N GLY A 759 0.73 7.93 9.02
CA GLY A 759 0.18 6.58 8.79
C GLY A 759 1.16 5.52 8.28
N GLY A 760 2.42 5.55 8.75
CA GLY A 760 3.40 4.50 8.51
C GLY A 760 4.13 4.53 7.16
N VAL A 761 4.09 5.63 6.40
CA VAL A 761 4.75 5.70 5.08
C VAL A 761 5.69 6.89 4.93
N THR A 762 6.84 6.63 4.30
CA THR A 762 7.91 7.60 4.04
C THR A 762 7.43 8.77 3.19
N ALA A 763 7.86 9.96 3.57
CA ALA A 763 7.80 11.17 2.76
C ALA A 763 9.23 11.57 2.38
N THR A 764 9.45 11.98 1.14
CA THR A 764 10.80 12.26 0.63
C THR A 764 10.85 13.60 -0.10
N LEU A 765 11.84 14.42 0.25
CA LEU A 765 12.35 15.49 -0.61
C LEU A 765 13.74 15.08 -1.09
N SER A 766 13.92 14.97 -2.41
CA SER A 766 15.19 14.68 -3.05
C SER A 766 15.62 15.87 -3.89
N ILE A 767 16.84 16.36 -3.69
CA ILE A 767 17.51 17.35 -4.54
C ILE A 767 18.58 16.60 -5.32
N THR A 768 18.33 16.36 -6.60
CA THR A 768 19.20 15.52 -7.45
C THR A 768 20.31 16.35 -8.09
N SER A 769 21.25 15.69 -8.77
CA SER A 769 22.36 16.34 -9.44
C SER A 769 21.89 17.41 -10.43
N GLY A 770 22.50 18.59 -10.38
CA GLY A 770 22.07 19.79 -11.13
C GLY A 770 20.90 20.56 -10.51
N GLY A 771 20.20 19.96 -9.54
CA GLY A 771 19.08 20.56 -8.83
C GLY A 771 19.49 21.51 -7.71
N SER A 772 18.65 22.51 -7.44
CA SER A 772 18.81 23.44 -6.33
C SER A 772 17.47 23.69 -5.61
N PHE A 773 17.48 23.66 -4.28
CA PHE A 773 16.36 24.04 -3.43
C PHE A 773 16.81 25.21 -2.54
N THR A 774 16.19 26.37 -2.68
CA THR A 774 16.49 27.57 -1.90
C THR A 774 15.34 27.84 -0.94
N TYR A 775 15.60 27.70 0.36
CA TYR A 775 14.64 27.99 1.43
C TYR A 775 14.92 29.38 2.01
N THR A 776 13.99 30.32 1.80
CA THR A 776 14.14 31.72 2.21
C THR A 776 13.17 32.13 3.32
N SER A 777 12.23 31.25 3.70
CA SER A 777 11.31 31.51 4.79
C SER A 777 12.07 31.78 6.10
N ALA A 778 11.56 32.72 6.90
CA ALA A 778 12.05 32.96 8.25
C ALA A 778 11.63 31.86 9.25
N THR A 779 10.64 31.05 8.87
CA THR A 779 10.22 29.88 9.66
C THR A 779 11.21 28.74 9.49
N GLN A 780 11.18 27.77 10.39
CA GLN A 780 12.00 26.57 10.26
C GLN A 780 11.48 25.66 9.14
N PHE A 781 12.36 24.90 8.49
CA PHE A 781 11.97 23.80 7.60
C PHE A 781 11.64 22.59 8.47
N LEU A 782 10.41 22.09 8.43
CA LEU A 782 10.01 20.95 9.26
C LEU A 782 10.30 19.61 8.58
N LEU A 783 11.02 18.72 9.27
CA LEU A 783 11.21 17.31 8.98
C LEU A 783 10.63 16.54 10.17
N SER A 784 9.49 15.88 10.02
CA SER A 784 8.79 15.26 11.17
C SER A 784 8.40 13.81 10.91
N SER A 785 8.46 12.99 11.97
CA SER A 785 8.04 11.59 11.91
C SER A 785 7.01 11.22 12.98
N SER A 786 5.96 10.48 12.60
CA SER A 786 4.97 9.92 13.53
C SER A 786 5.02 8.39 13.67
N SER A 787 5.59 7.68 12.68
CA SER A 787 5.72 6.21 12.69
C SER A 787 6.75 5.62 11.70
N THR A 788 7.27 6.42 10.77
CA THR A 788 8.34 6.07 9.81
C THR A 788 9.20 7.30 9.49
N HIS A 789 10.19 7.17 8.59
CA HIS A 789 11.22 8.19 8.34
C HIS A 789 10.77 9.29 7.37
N ALA A 790 11.00 10.56 7.71
CA ALA A 790 10.97 11.67 6.76
C ALA A 790 12.38 11.88 6.20
N PHE A 791 12.51 11.91 4.87
CA PHE A 791 13.81 11.99 4.20
C PHE A 791 14.01 13.31 3.47
N LEU A 792 15.17 13.91 3.73
CA LEU A 792 15.77 14.94 2.90
C LEU A 792 17.06 14.37 2.29
N ASN A 793 17.04 14.06 1.01
CA ASN A 793 18.17 13.51 0.28
C ASN A 793 18.73 14.59 -0.64
N ILE A 794 20.02 14.87 -0.54
CA ILE A 794 20.73 15.81 -1.40
C ILE A 794 21.81 15.04 -2.12
N ASP A 795 21.55 14.71 -3.38
CA ASP A 795 22.36 13.80 -4.18
C ASP A 795 22.99 14.56 -5.35
N GLY A 796 24.18 15.14 -5.13
CA GLY A 796 24.84 16.05 -6.07
C GLY A 796 24.14 17.41 -6.28
N GLY A 797 22.98 17.64 -5.66
CA GLY A 797 22.24 18.90 -5.67
C GLY A 797 22.64 19.87 -4.56
N VAL A 798 21.93 21.00 -4.46
CA VAL A 798 22.19 22.05 -3.45
C VAL A 798 20.93 22.45 -2.69
N LEU A 799 20.93 22.34 -1.36
CA LEU A 799 19.99 23.02 -0.47
C LEU A 799 20.62 24.33 0.00
N THR A 800 20.02 25.49 -0.28
CA THR A 800 20.40 26.78 0.31
C THR A 800 19.41 27.15 1.41
N THR A 801 19.85 27.45 2.63
CA THR A 801 18.96 27.81 3.75
C THR A 801 19.56 28.85 4.69
N GLY A 802 18.73 29.75 5.19
CA GLY A 802 19.04 30.66 6.29
C GLY A 802 18.28 30.33 7.58
N ALA A 803 17.50 29.25 7.57
CA ALA A 803 16.65 28.82 8.65
C ALA A 803 17.04 27.42 9.14
N LYS A 804 16.66 27.11 10.39
CA LYS A 804 16.87 25.80 11.02
C LYS A 804 16.05 24.71 10.31
N LEU A 805 16.54 23.48 10.39
CA LEU A 805 15.81 22.26 10.06
C LEU A 805 15.19 21.69 11.36
N HIS A 806 13.87 21.75 11.51
CA HIS A 806 13.09 21.43 12.72
C HIS A 806 12.58 19.99 12.71
N ASP A 807 12.70 19.25 13.81
CA ASP A 807 11.98 17.98 14.05
C ASP A 807 11.19 18.10 15.35
N ALA A 808 9.93 18.54 15.25
CA ALA A 808 9.01 18.60 16.39
C ALA A 808 8.03 17.44 16.36
N ASN A 809 8.36 16.40 17.12
CA ASN A 809 7.33 15.69 17.86
C ASN A 809 7.85 15.27 19.23
N SER A 810 7.21 15.73 20.30
CA SER A 810 7.57 15.43 21.70
C SER A 810 7.11 14.04 22.17
N THR A 811 6.48 13.24 21.30
CA THR A 811 6.03 11.88 21.60
C THR A 811 6.71 10.87 20.68
N PHE A 812 8.01 10.66 20.87
CA PHE A 812 8.78 9.72 20.05
C PHE A 812 8.69 8.28 20.57
N ASN A 813 8.53 7.34 19.63
CA ASN A 813 8.94 5.95 19.78
C ASN A 813 10.38 5.84 19.21
N ALA A 814 11.32 5.27 19.96
CA ALA A 814 12.77 5.30 19.69
C ALA A 814 13.24 4.63 18.37
N SER A 815 12.32 4.15 17.52
CA SER A 815 12.60 3.37 16.30
C SER A 815 12.45 4.14 14.97
N SER A 816 11.91 5.36 14.95
CA SER A 816 11.74 6.17 13.73
C SER A 816 12.67 7.37 13.74
N VAL A 817 13.45 7.64 12.69
CA VAL A 817 14.44 8.74 12.66
C VAL A 817 14.22 9.61 11.41
N SER A 818 14.01 10.92 11.55
CA SER A 818 14.06 11.83 10.39
C SER A 818 15.52 11.91 9.90
N LYS A 819 15.76 11.79 8.59
CA LYS A 819 17.12 11.63 8.06
C LYS A 819 17.43 12.64 6.96
N VAL A 820 18.55 13.34 7.15
CA VAL A 820 19.18 14.20 6.15
C VAL A 820 20.40 13.47 5.60
N THR A 821 20.44 13.24 4.30
CA THR A 821 21.52 12.50 3.63
C THR A 821 22.17 13.35 2.55
N LEU A 822 23.50 13.45 2.58
CA LEU A 822 24.30 14.03 1.50
C LEU A 822 25.06 12.93 0.75
N THR A 823 24.88 12.83 -0.56
CA THR A 823 25.60 11.90 -1.44
C THR A 823 26.11 12.59 -2.68
N ASN A 824 27.13 12.01 -3.32
CA ASN A 824 27.66 12.46 -4.61
C ASN A 824 27.98 13.97 -4.67
N GLY A 825 28.52 14.53 -3.58
CA GLY A 825 28.84 15.96 -3.48
C GLY A 825 27.65 16.86 -3.16
N GLY A 826 26.54 16.27 -2.71
CA GLY A 826 25.35 17.01 -2.25
C GLY A 826 25.69 18.04 -1.21
N LYS A 827 25.10 19.24 -1.33
CA LYS A 827 25.53 20.43 -0.60
C LYS A 827 24.41 21.07 0.22
N ILE A 828 24.70 21.40 1.47
CA ILE A 828 23.95 22.41 2.24
C ILE A 828 24.74 23.72 2.21
N LYS A 829 24.13 24.79 1.69
CA LYS A 829 24.68 26.14 1.57
C LYS A 829 23.95 27.10 2.50
N LEU A 830 24.67 27.88 3.29
CA LEU A 830 24.04 28.87 4.17
C LEU A 830 23.71 30.18 3.45
N SER A 831 22.61 30.82 3.84
CA SER A 831 22.25 32.19 3.44
C SER A 831 22.10 33.17 4.60
N ALA A 832 22.27 32.70 5.85
CA ALA A 832 22.32 33.51 7.07
C ALA A 832 23.10 32.77 8.16
N ASN A 833 23.46 33.47 9.25
CA ASN A 833 23.98 32.83 10.46
C ASN A 833 22.86 32.04 11.14
N ILE A 834 23.14 30.79 11.50
CA ILE A 834 22.18 29.90 12.15
C ILE A 834 22.86 29.35 13.40
N ALA A 835 22.35 29.59 14.61
CA ALA A 835 23.03 29.11 15.83
C ALA A 835 23.22 27.59 15.84
N ASP A 836 22.14 26.85 15.58
CA ASP A 836 22.11 25.40 15.42
C ASP A 836 21.33 25.07 14.14
N LEU A 837 21.93 24.28 13.25
CA LEU A 837 21.28 23.86 12.01
C LEU A 837 20.04 22.99 12.28
N PHE A 838 20.05 22.22 13.37
CA PHE A 838 18.95 21.38 13.82
C PHE A 838 18.43 21.80 15.19
N THR A 839 17.14 21.60 15.46
CA THR A 839 16.58 21.72 16.82
C THR A 839 16.46 20.36 17.48
N THR A 840 16.87 20.20 18.74
CA THR A 840 16.91 18.91 19.47
C THR A 840 15.71 18.63 20.37
N ALA A 841 14.60 19.37 20.24
CA ALA A 841 13.44 19.22 21.10
C ALA A 841 12.60 17.96 20.76
N GLY A 842 13.05 16.78 21.21
CA GLY A 842 12.18 15.61 21.41
C GLY A 842 12.23 14.45 20.41
N GLY A 843 13.10 14.45 19.38
CA GLY A 843 13.14 13.38 18.37
C GLY A 843 14.54 13.11 17.79
N ALA A 844 14.84 11.85 17.46
CA ALA A 844 16.11 11.41 16.89
C ALA A 844 16.16 11.77 15.39
N THR A 845 16.89 12.83 15.04
CA THR A 845 17.30 13.15 13.66
C THR A 845 18.68 12.57 13.40
N SER A 846 18.91 12.02 12.20
CA SER A 846 20.24 11.61 11.76
C SER A 846 20.73 12.49 10.61
N PHE A 847 21.99 12.89 10.69
CA PHE A 847 22.70 13.52 9.61
C PHE A 847 23.72 12.53 9.03
N GLN A 848 23.62 12.25 7.74
CA GLN A 848 24.46 11.25 7.08
C GLN A 848 25.20 11.80 5.87
N VAL A 849 26.47 11.40 5.75
CA VAL A 849 27.26 11.53 4.53
C VAL A 849 27.42 10.13 3.91
N GLY A 850 26.90 9.95 2.70
CA GLY A 850 26.95 8.70 1.97
C GLY A 850 28.03 8.69 0.88
N THR A 851 27.94 7.72 -0.03
CA THR A 851 28.88 7.57 -1.15
C THR A 851 29.07 8.87 -1.94
N GLY A 852 30.31 9.21 -2.28
CA GLY A 852 30.66 10.46 -2.95
C GLY A 852 30.75 11.69 -2.03
N GLY A 853 30.45 11.55 -0.74
CA GLY A 853 30.62 12.59 0.28
C GLY A 853 29.57 13.70 0.24
N GLY A 854 29.59 14.54 1.29
CA GLY A 854 28.69 15.68 1.46
C GLY A 854 29.43 16.99 1.71
N ILE A 855 28.81 18.10 1.33
CA ILE A 855 29.38 19.44 1.46
C ILE A 855 28.51 20.30 2.38
N VAL A 856 29.12 20.94 3.37
CA VAL A 856 28.53 22.04 4.13
C VAL A 856 29.25 23.33 3.75
N ASP A 857 28.61 24.14 2.92
CA ASP A 857 29.09 25.42 2.43
C ASP A 857 28.54 26.56 3.28
N THR A 858 29.39 27.09 4.14
CA THR A 858 29.04 28.22 5.00
C THR A 858 28.78 29.52 4.26
N ASN A 859 29.27 29.70 3.03
CA ASN A 859 29.03 30.89 2.22
C ASN A 859 29.25 32.24 2.97
N GLY A 860 30.20 32.28 3.91
CA GLY A 860 30.51 33.45 4.74
C GLY A 860 29.71 33.60 6.04
N PHE A 861 28.75 32.70 6.30
CA PHE A 861 27.97 32.64 7.53
C PHE A 861 28.48 31.55 8.48
N SER A 862 27.97 31.50 9.71
CA SER A 862 28.37 30.48 10.68
C SER A 862 27.18 29.64 11.14
N THR A 863 27.43 28.35 11.40
CA THR A 863 26.44 27.44 11.97
C THR A 863 27.04 26.35 12.85
N THR A 864 26.25 25.84 13.79
CA THR A 864 26.54 24.60 14.52
C THR A 864 25.77 23.43 13.91
N LEU A 865 26.48 22.40 13.47
CA LEU A 865 25.91 21.09 13.18
C LEU A 865 25.87 20.28 14.48
N ASN A 866 24.71 20.33 15.11
CA ASN A 866 24.49 19.84 16.47
C ASN A 866 24.00 18.39 16.57
N LEU A 867 24.13 17.62 15.48
CA LEU A 867 23.84 16.19 15.42
C LEU A 867 25.11 15.40 15.09
N PRO A 868 25.25 14.14 15.53
CA PRO A 868 26.26 13.22 15.02
C PRO A 868 26.23 13.11 13.49
N ILE A 869 27.39 13.28 12.85
CA ILE A 869 27.58 12.95 11.44
C ILE A 869 27.92 11.46 11.32
N THR A 870 27.16 10.72 10.52
CA THR A 870 27.35 9.27 10.33
C THR A 870 27.46 8.90 8.85
N GLY A 871 27.86 7.66 8.54
CA GLY A 871 27.89 7.12 7.17
C GLY A 871 29.30 6.95 6.62
N THR A 872 29.41 6.39 5.40
CA THR A 872 30.72 6.01 4.81
C THR A 872 31.35 7.13 3.98
N GLY A 873 30.62 8.23 3.75
CA GLY A 873 31.07 9.38 2.97
C GLY A 873 32.05 10.29 3.70
N GLY A 874 32.75 11.13 2.93
CA GLY A 874 33.57 12.22 3.47
C GLY A 874 32.78 13.50 3.71
N LEU A 875 33.27 14.35 4.62
CA LEU A 875 32.74 15.67 4.89
C LEU A 875 33.62 16.75 4.25
N THR A 876 33.02 17.63 3.44
CA THR A 876 33.69 18.84 2.95
C THR A 876 33.07 20.08 3.58
N LYS A 877 33.87 20.84 4.32
CA LYS A 877 33.55 22.20 4.76
C LYS A 877 34.00 23.20 3.71
N ALA A 878 33.07 24.00 3.19
CA ALA A 878 33.33 25.07 2.24
C ALA A 878 32.84 26.44 2.74
N GLY A 879 33.19 27.50 2.01
CA GLY A 879 32.82 28.89 2.34
C GLY A 879 33.62 29.48 3.50
N THR A 880 33.65 30.82 3.60
CA THR A 880 34.58 31.55 4.48
C THR A 880 34.17 31.64 5.95
N GLY A 881 32.97 31.19 6.33
CA GLY A 881 32.50 31.26 7.71
C GLY A 881 32.84 30.01 8.54
N THR A 882 32.24 29.88 9.73
CA THR A 882 32.55 28.80 10.68
C THR A 882 31.48 27.71 10.70
N LEU A 883 31.88 26.45 10.57
CA LEU A 883 31.04 25.28 10.88
C LEU A 883 31.54 24.68 12.18
N THR A 884 30.71 24.66 13.21
CA THR A 884 31.02 23.97 14.47
C THR A 884 30.32 22.61 14.48
N THR A 885 31.00 21.51 14.79
CA THR A 885 30.36 20.20 15.01
C THR A 885 30.37 19.89 16.50
N THR A 886 29.21 19.50 17.04
CA THR A 886 29.08 19.20 18.49
C THR A 886 28.62 17.78 18.81
N GLY A 887 28.21 17.01 17.80
CA GLY A 887 27.85 15.60 17.95
C GLY A 887 29.07 14.67 17.96
N ALA A 888 28.89 13.46 18.49
CA ALA A 888 29.86 12.37 18.37
C ALA A 888 29.89 11.83 16.93
N ASN A 889 30.79 12.35 16.09
CA ASN A 889 30.87 11.98 14.68
C ASN A 889 31.44 10.56 14.51
N THR A 890 30.87 9.78 13.59
CA THR A 890 31.28 8.39 13.30
C THR A 890 31.34 8.09 11.80
N TYR A 891 31.41 9.13 10.96
CA TYR A 891 31.60 8.93 9.54
C TYR A 891 33.05 8.52 9.24
N THR A 892 33.24 7.61 8.29
CA THR A 892 34.54 7.00 8.03
C THR A 892 35.29 7.61 6.84
N GLY A 893 34.66 8.53 6.11
CA GLY A 893 35.27 9.17 4.94
C GLY A 893 36.14 10.37 5.28
N ASN A 894 36.95 10.80 4.31
CA ASN A 894 37.89 11.91 4.47
C ASN A 894 37.22 13.24 4.84
N THR A 895 37.92 14.05 5.63
CA THR A 895 37.49 15.41 5.99
C THR A 895 38.29 16.43 5.20
N THR A 896 37.61 17.35 4.50
CA THR A 896 38.25 18.41 3.72
C THR A 896 37.72 19.77 4.13
N VAL A 897 38.61 20.71 4.46
CA VAL A 897 38.28 22.12 4.73
C VAL A 897 38.81 22.96 3.57
N THR A 898 37.93 23.39 2.67
CA THR A 898 38.31 24.16 1.48
C THR A 898 38.31 25.67 1.72
N GLY A 899 37.67 26.14 2.79
CA GLY A 899 37.65 27.55 3.20
C GLY A 899 37.00 27.77 4.57
N GLY A 900 37.30 28.91 5.18
CA GLY A 900 36.79 29.30 6.51
C GLY A 900 37.26 28.35 7.62
N THR A 901 36.47 28.24 8.69
CA THR A 901 36.83 27.43 9.86
C THR A 901 35.90 26.21 10.00
N LEU A 902 36.46 25.01 10.15
CA LEU A 902 35.77 23.85 10.73
C LEU A 902 36.17 23.76 12.20
N SER A 903 35.26 24.01 13.13
CA SER A 903 35.50 23.80 14.57
C SER A 903 34.95 22.45 15.00
N LEU A 904 35.79 21.64 15.64
CA LEU A 904 35.43 20.37 16.24
C LEU A 904 35.35 20.55 17.75
N SER A 905 34.25 20.15 18.38
CA SER A 905 34.11 20.20 19.84
C SER A 905 34.53 18.91 20.56
N ALA A 906 34.99 17.90 19.82
CA ALA A 906 35.46 16.62 20.36
C ALA A 906 36.46 15.97 19.39
N ALA A 907 37.26 15.02 19.90
CA ALA A 907 38.15 14.17 19.12
C ALA A 907 37.35 12.96 18.58
N ASN A 908 36.88 13.07 17.35
CA ASN A 908 35.96 12.09 16.75
C ASN A 908 36.01 12.08 15.20
N LEU A 909 37.19 12.36 14.64
CA LEU A 909 37.52 11.99 13.27
C LEU A 909 37.87 10.50 13.21
N ASP A 910 37.68 9.88 12.05
CA ASP A 910 38.01 8.46 11.88
C ASP A 910 39.53 8.27 11.70
N ASP A 911 40.09 7.33 12.47
CA ASP A 911 41.53 7.00 12.47
C ASP A 911 42.09 6.62 11.09
N ASN A 912 41.26 6.07 10.20
CA ASN A 912 41.64 5.68 8.84
C ASN A 912 41.40 6.79 7.80
N SER A 913 40.78 7.90 8.20
CA SER A 913 40.46 9.01 7.32
C SER A 913 41.65 9.96 7.13
N SER A 914 41.70 10.59 5.96
CA SER A 914 42.61 11.71 5.70
C SER A 914 41.91 13.04 5.99
N VAL A 915 42.66 13.98 6.57
CA VAL A 915 42.25 15.38 6.77
C VAL A 915 43.03 16.28 5.82
N THR A 916 42.31 17.12 5.06
CA THR A 916 42.92 18.09 4.15
C THR A 916 42.43 19.50 4.46
N ILE A 917 43.35 20.44 4.66
CA ILE A 917 43.07 21.85 4.94
C ILE A 917 43.68 22.68 3.80
N ALA A 918 42.84 23.35 3.03
CA ALA A 918 43.26 24.19 1.91
C ALA A 918 43.86 25.52 2.40
N THR A 919 44.57 26.21 1.49
CA THR A 919 45.15 27.53 1.76
C THR A 919 44.09 28.52 2.22
N GLY A 920 44.31 29.11 3.40
CA GLY A 920 43.41 30.10 4.00
C GLY A 920 42.19 29.51 4.73
N ALA A 921 42.09 28.18 4.83
CA ALA A 921 41.12 27.51 5.70
C ALA A 921 41.72 27.26 7.10
N THR A 922 40.89 26.90 8.08
CA THR A 922 41.31 26.57 9.44
C THR A 922 40.54 25.37 9.97
N LEU A 923 41.23 24.44 10.63
CA LEU A 923 40.65 23.41 11.49
C LEU A 923 40.85 23.83 12.95
N ASP A 924 39.77 24.17 13.63
CA ASP A 924 39.79 24.60 15.01
C ASP A 924 39.47 23.43 15.96
N LEU A 925 40.46 23.00 16.72
CA LEU A 925 40.38 21.86 17.63
C LEU A 925 39.91 22.34 19.00
N ASN A 926 38.62 22.68 19.11
CA ASN A 926 38.01 23.21 20.32
C ASN A 926 37.62 22.10 21.31
N PHE A 927 38.58 21.21 21.62
CA PHE A 927 38.45 20.12 22.58
C PHE A 927 39.80 19.87 23.28
N LEU A 928 39.79 19.15 24.41
CA LEU A 928 40.99 18.74 25.13
C LEU A 928 41.43 17.33 24.68
N GLY A 929 42.74 17.10 24.59
CA GLY A 929 43.32 15.80 24.19
C GLY A 929 43.78 15.75 22.73
N SER A 930 43.96 14.53 22.20
CA SER A 930 44.36 14.28 20.82
C SER A 930 43.29 13.47 20.08
N ASP A 931 43.04 13.82 18.83
CA ASP A 931 42.35 12.97 17.85
C ASP A 931 43.38 12.27 16.96
N THR A 932 43.00 11.21 16.25
CA THR A 932 43.92 10.41 15.43
C THR A 932 43.42 10.30 13.99
N VAL A 933 44.33 10.42 13.01
CA VAL A 933 44.00 10.35 11.58
C VAL A 933 45.10 9.64 10.78
N LYS A 934 44.75 9.12 9.61
CA LYS A 934 45.69 8.43 8.72
C LYS A 934 46.69 9.37 8.07
N ALA A 935 46.22 10.56 7.67
CA ALA A 935 47.05 11.56 7.00
C ALA A 935 46.49 12.97 7.25
N LEU A 936 47.39 13.94 7.37
CA LEU A 936 47.05 15.36 7.46
C LEU A 936 47.77 16.13 6.35
N THR A 937 47.01 16.83 5.51
CA THR A 937 47.55 17.70 4.46
C THR A 937 47.15 19.14 4.75
N ILE A 938 48.13 20.04 4.82
CA ILE A 938 47.91 21.48 5.03
C ILE A 938 48.50 22.26 3.85
N ASN A 939 47.68 23.11 3.22
CA ASN A 939 48.08 23.96 2.09
C ASN A 939 48.74 23.16 0.95
N GLY A 940 48.20 21.97 0.67
CA GLY A 940 48.73 21.04 -0.34
C GLY A 940 49.99 20.26 0.09
N THR A 941 50.50 20.50 1.30
CA THR A 941 51.67 19.78 1.84
C THR A 941 51.21 18.68 2.79
N ALA A 942 51.52 17.43 2.47
CA ALA A 942 51.29 16.30 3.37
C ALA A 942 52.28 16.34 4.54
N LEU A 943 51.78 16.24 5.76
CA LEU A 943 52.58 16.22 6.97
C LEU A 943 52.97 14.78 7.35
N SER A 944 54.18 14.61 7.88
CA SER A 944 54.67 13.29 8.33
C SER A 944 53.91 12.80 9.57
N ALA A 945 54.09 11.53 9.94
CA ALA A 945 53.57 11.02 11.20
C ALA A 945 54.08 11.85 12.40
N GLY A 946 53.20 12.14 13.36
CA GLY A 946 53.50 13.03 14.48
C GLY A 946 52.27 13.74 15.04
N THR A 947 52.44 14.51 16.12
CA THR A 947 51.36 15.23 16.80
C THR A 947 51.41 16.72 16.47
N TYR A 948 50.31 17.21 15.88
CA TYR A 948 50.15 18.57 15.38
C TYR A 948 49.11 19.32 16.22
N SER A 949 49.45 20.54 16.60
CA SER A 949 48.60 21.42 17.40
C SER A 949 48.76 22.86 16.90
N SER A 950 48.03 23.79 17.50
CA SER A 950 48.25 25.23 17.30
C SER A 950 49.69 25.69 17.62
N SER A 951 50.45 24.90 18.39
CA SER A 951 51.84 25.20 18.78
C SER A 951 52.91 24.40 18.03
N THR A 952 52.57 23.25 17.44
CA THR A 952 53.51 22.30 16.85
C THR A 952 53.25 22.13 15.35
N HIS A 953 53.57 23.18 14.57
CA HIS A 953 53.38 23.37 13.11
C HIS A 953 52.05 24.09 12.70
N PRO A 954 51.92 25.42 12.90
CA PRO A 954 50.71 26.15 12.56
C PRO A 954 50.79 26.75 11.15
N GLY A 955 49.96 26.27 10.25
CA GLY A 955 49.55 27.02 9.05
C GLY A 955 48.05 27.26 9.02
N SER A 956 47.26 26.38 9.65
CA SER A 956 45.80 26.35 9.52
C SER A 956 45.11 25.50 10.60
N ILE A 957 45.73 25.31 11.77
CA ILE A 957 45.12 24.67 12.96
C ILE A 957 45.04 25.69 14.10
N SER A 958 43.90 25.77 14.77
CA SER A 958 43.67 26.59 15.96
C SER A 958 43.05 25.77 17.11
N GLY A 959 42.87 26.38 18.29
CA GLY A 959 42.28 25.72 19.45
C GLY A 959 43.31 25.10 20.41
N VAL A 960 42.81 24.34 21.38
CA VAL A 960 43.60 23.75 22.49
C VAL A 960 43.87 22.24 22.32
N GLY A 961 43.20 21.59 21.36
CA GLY A 961 43.37 20.17 21.05
C GLY A 961 44.55 19.87 20.12
N GLN A 962 44.75 18.58 19.82
CA GLN A 962 45.84 18.08 18.97
C GLN A 962 45.34 17.02 17.97
N ILE A 963 46.02 16.89 16.82
CA ILE A 963 45.84 15.80 15.84
C ILE A 963 47.10 14.95 15.81
N THR A 964 46.97 13.64 16.00
CA THR A 964 48.04 12.67 15.80
C THR A 964 47.88 12.00 14.43
N VAL A 965 48.86 12.19 13.56
CA VAL A 965 48.94 11.47 12.28
C VAL A 965 49.63 10.15 12.53
N GLN A 966 48.91 9.05 12.31
CA GLN A 966 49.46 7.70 12.49
C GLN A 966 50.62 7.47 11.51
N PRO A 967 51.67 6.71 11.91
CA PRO A 967 52.60 6.15 10.93
C PRO A 967 51.79 5.27 9.96
N ALA A 968 52.05 5.41 8.66
CA ALA A 968 51.40 4.61 7.64
C ALA A 968 51.45 3.13 8.07
N SER A 969 50.29 2.51 8.27
CA SER A 969 50.19 1.14 8.76
C SER A 969 50.79 0.19 7.72
N GLY A 970 52.08 -0.07 7.85
CA GLY A 970 52.80 -1.03 7.06
C GLY A 970 52.46 -2.45 7.51
N THR A 971 52.37 -3.40 6.58
CA THR A 971 52.47 -4.82 6.91
C THR A 971 53.79 -5.09 7.65
N PHE A 972 53.91 -6.25 8.32
CA PHE A 972 55.15 -6.65 9.00
C PHE A 972 56.40 -6.51 8.10
N ALA A 973 56.25 -6.77 6.79
CA ALA A 973 57.31 -6.61 5.79
C ALA A 973 57.82 -5.16 5.67
N SER A 974 56.95 -4.15 5.80
CA SER A 974 57.33 -2.74 5.79
C SER A 974 57.82 -2.22 7.15
N TRP A 975 57.42 -2.85 8.26
CA TRP A 975 58.00 -2.58 9.58
C TRP A 975 59.45 -3.10 9.66
N ALA A 976 59.70 -4.34 9.21
CA ALA A 976 61.02 -4.97 9.20
C ALA A 976 62.02 -4.24 8.28
N ALA A 977 61.57 -3.79 7.10
CA ALA A 977 62.41 -3.02 6.17
C ALA A 977 62.81 -1.64 6.74
N GLY A 978 61.96 -1.03 7.57
CA GLY A 978 62.23 0.28 8.20
C GLY A 978 63.31 0.27 9.27
N LEU A 979 63.62 -0.90 9.85
CA LEU A 979 64.72 -1.09 10.82
C LEU A 979 66.04 -1.56 10.16
N GLY A 980 66.07 -1.71 8.82
CA GLY A 980 67.25 -2.16 8.08
C GLY A 980 67.47 -3.68 8.07
N LEU A 981 66.48 -4.48 8.49
CA LEU A 981 66.58 -5.95 8.55
C LEU A 981 66.39 -6.56 7.16
N SER A 982 67.46 -6.63 6.37
CA SER A 982 67.44 -7.18 5.01
C SER A 982 67.83 -8.66 4.98
N GLY A 983 66.84 -9.55 5.02
CA GLY A 983 66.83 -10.89 4.39
C GLY A 983 68.05 -11.83 4.49
N ASN A 984 69.03 -11.57 5.36
CA ASN A 984 70.20 -12.41 5.53
C ASN A 984 69.95 -13.38 6.70
N PRO A 985 69.71 -14.67 6.45
CA PRO A 985 69.42 -15.65 7.49
C PRO A 985 70.62 -15.95 8.42
N ASN A 986 71.75 -15.26 8.22
CA ASN A 986 73.00 -15.42 8.97
C ASN A 986 73.41 -14.14 9.73
N ALA A 987 72.51 -13.18 9.92
CA ALA A 987 72.77 -11.99 10.73
C ALA A 987 72.18 -12.16 12.14
N ASP A 988 73.02 -11.93 13.14
CA ASP A 988 72.73 -11.95 14.58
C ASP A 988 72.26 -10.54 14.99
N PHE A 989 70.95 -10.37 15.17
CA PHE A 989 70.34 -9.04 15.31
C PHE A 989 70.14 -8.59 16.76
N ASP A 990 70.17 -9.50 17.73
CA ASP A 990 70.21 -9.17 19.16
C ASP A 990 71.64 -9.09 19.74
N HIS A 991 72.65 -9.48 18.94
CA HIS A 991 74.08 -9.41 19.22
C HIS A 991 74.56 -10.34 20.35
N ASP A 992 73.96 -11.52 20.49
CA ASP A 992 74.40 -12.52 21.45
C ASP A 992 75.68 -13.29 21.04
N GLY A 993 76.12 -13.10 19.79
CA GLY A 993 77.36 -13.62 19.22
C GLY A 993 77.20 -14.90 18.41
N ILE A 994 75.97 -15.41 18.18
CA ILE A 994 75.71 -16.61 17.38
C ILE A 994 74.74 -16.30 16.23
N ALA A 995 75.18 -16.53 14.99
CA ALA A 995 74.31 -16.38 13.82
C ALA A 995 73.45 -17.65 13.61
N ASP A 996 72.22 -17.65 14.13
CA ASP A 996 71.21 -18.66 13.78
C ASP A 996 69.85 -18.05 13.39
N GLY A 997 69.34 -18.43 12.21
CA GLY A 997 68.10 -17.88 11.63
C GLY A 997 66.79 -18.30 12.33
N VAL A 998 66.72 -18.31 13.66
CA VAL A 998 65.55 -18.69 14.46
C VAL A 998 65.42 -17.78 15.68
N GLU A 999 64.82 -16.61 15.52
CA GLU A 999 64.81 -15.63 16.61
C GLU A 999 63.48 -14.87 16.75
N PHE A 1000 62.32 -15.55 16.76
CA PHE A 1000 61.06 -14.89 17.10
C PHE A 1000 60.07 -15.82 17.85
N VAL A 1001 60.23 -15.93 19.17
CA VAL A 1001 59.17 -16.36 20.09
C VAL A 1001 58.62 -15.12 20.81
N LEU A 1002 57.34 -14.83 20.60
CA LEU A 1002 56.68 -13.67 21.17
C LEU A 1002 56.33 -13.95 22.64
N GLY A 1003 57.07 -13.33 23.56
CA GLY A 1003 56.82 -13.41 25.01
C GLY A 1003 56.67 -12.06 25.72
N THR A 1004 57.44 -11.02 25.38
CA THR A 1004 57.32 -9.67 25.97
C THR A 1004 57.92 -8.57 25.06
N ASP A 1005 57.60 -7.31 25.36
CA ASP A 1005 57.97 -6.08 24.63
C ASP A 1005 59.48 -5.96 24.35
N PRO A 1006 59.91 -5.84 23.07
CA PRO A 1006 61.32 -5.82 22.67
C PRO A 1006 62.08 -4.52 23.01
N LYS A 1007 61.44 -3.53 23.66
CA LYS A 1007 62.15 -2.33 24.17
C LYS A 1007 62.74 -2.48 25.57
N VAL A 1008 62.51 -3.61 26.24
CA VAL A 1008 63.05 -3.86 27.58
C VAL A 1008 64.02 -5.02 27.48
N ALA A 1009 65.31 -4.77 27.72
CA ALA A 1009 66.28 -5.83 27.95
C ALA A 1009 65.74 -6.70 29.11
N ASN A 1010 65.25 -7.89 28.78
CA ASN A 1010 64.57 -8.73 29.75
C ASN A 1010 65.56 -9.76 30.30
N SER A 1011 66.43 -9.30 31.20
CA SER A 1011 67.24 -10.17 32.05
C SER A 1011 66.41 -10.93 33.11
N GLY A 1012 65.25 -11.49 32.74
CA GLY A 1012 64.41 -12.18 33.72
C GLY A 1012 63.03 -12.69 33.33
N SER A 1013 62.56 -12.59 32.09
CA SER A 1013 61.19 -13.04 31.74
C SER A 1013 61.13 -14.50 31.32
N GLY A 1014 61.28 -15.41 32.29
CA GLY A 1014 60.61 -16.72 32.46
C GLY A 1014 60.32 -17.70 31.31
N ILE A 1015 60.56 -17.36 30.04
CA ILE A 1015 60.46 -18.19 28.84
C ILE A 1015 61.82 -18.10 28.14
N GLN A 1016 62.45 -19.24 27.92
CA GLN A 1016 63.76 -19.42 27.29
C GLN A 1016 63.57 -20.19 26.00
N THR A 1017 64.30 -19.83 24.96
CA THR A 1017 64.21 -20.52 23.67
C THR A 1017 65.58 -20.91 23.18
N GLN A 1018 65.70 -22.13 22.67
CA GLN A 1018 66.96 -22.65 22.17
C GLN A 1018 66.72 -23.51 20.93
N LYS A 1019 67.56 -23.39 19.91
CA LYS A 1019 67.59 -24.35 18.81
C LYS A 1019 68.47 -25.55 19.19
N SER A 1020 67.95 -26.76 19.03
CA SER A 1020 68.71 -27.99 19.22
C SER A 1020 68.43 -28.96 18.07
N GLY A 1021 69.38 -29.07 17.15
CA GLY A 1021 69.20 -29.81 15.89
C GLY A 1021 68.08 -29.22 15.02
N ASN A 1022 67.14 -30.07 14.57
CA ASN A 1022 65.95 -29.68 13.81
C ASN A 1022 64.75 -29.33 14.71
N ASN A 1023 64.97 -28.97 15.98
CA ASN A 1023 63.90 -28.64 16.90
C ASN A 1023 64.12 -27.24 17.51
N LEU A 1024 63.01 -26.53 17.74
CA LEU A 1024 62.93 -25.37 18.62
C LEU A 1024 62.52 -25.84 20.02
N ILE A 1025 63.33 -25.54 21.02
CA ILE A 1025 63.07 -25.85 22.42
C ILE A 1025 62.55 -24.57 23.08
N VAL A 1026 61.40 -24.66 23.75
CA VAL A 1026 60.79 -23.56 24.52
C VAL A 1026 60.69 -24.01 25.97
N THR A 1027 61.34 -23.31 26.89
CA THR A 1027 61.35 -23.65 28.32
C THR A 1027 60.74 -22.52 29.12
N PHE A 1028 59.82 -22.80 30.04
CA PHE A 1028 59.23 -21.79 30.92
C PHE A 1028 58.75 -22.39 32.22
N ASN A 1029 58.50 -21.54 33.22
CA ASN A 1029 58.02 -22.00 34.52
C ASN A 1029 56.49 -21.84 34.64
N ARG A 1030 55.82 -22.87 35.15
CA ARG A 1030 54.41 -22.86 35.56
C ARG A 1030 54.33 -22.79 37.07
N VAL A 1031 53.40 -22.01 37.62
CA VAL A 1031 53.21 -21.95 39.08
C VAL A 1031 52.38 -23.17 39.55
N ASP A 1032 52.85 -23.86 40.58
CA ASP A 1032 52.24 -25.10 41.12
C ASP A 1032 50.72 -24.97 41.41
N SER A 1033 50.28 -23.80 41.90
CA SER A 1033 48.85 -23.55 42.16
C SER A 1033 47.94 -23.56 40.91
N SER A 1034 48.52 -23.66 39.71
CA SER A 1034 47.78 -23.70 38.44
C SER A 1034 47.60 -25.13 37.88
N GLU A 1035 48.03 -26.16 38.60
CA GLU A 1035 47.88 -27.57 38.22
C GLU A 1035 46.50 -28.16 38.55
N THR A 1036 45.46 -27.41 38.19
CA THR A 1036 44.08 -27.88 38.33
C THR A 1036 43.59 -28.47 37.02
N SER A 1037 42.61 -29.38 37.07
CA SER A 1037 41.97 -29.96 35.86
C SER A 1037 41.40 -28.90 34.91
N ASP A 1038 41.14 -27.72 35.46
CA ASP A 1038 40.44 -26.61 34.82
C ASP A 1038 41.42 -25.70 34.07
N ILE A 1039 42.73 -25.85 34.28
CA ILE A 1039 43.76 -25.06 33.60
C ILE A 1039 44.61 -25.99 32.75
N THR A 1040 44.58 -25.74 31.45
CA THR A 1040 45.37 -26.45 30.46
C THR A 1040 46.33 -25.48 29.79
N LEU A 1041 47.62 -25.78 29.82
CA LEU A 1041 48.64 -24.94 29.20
C LEU A 1041 49.08 -25.56 27.88
N VAL A 1042 49.06 -24.76 26.81
CA VAL A 1042 49.29 -25.22 25.44
C VAL A 1042 50.32 -24.33 24.76
N VAL A 1043 51.33 -24.94 24.14
CA VAL A 1043 52.25 -24.28 23.22
C VAL A 1043 51.84 -24.61 21.80
N GLU A 1044 51.57 -23.56 21.02
CA GLU A 1044 51.11 -23.66 19.65
C GLU A 1044 52.21 -23.14 18.72
N ALA A 1045 52.50 -23.85 17.63
CA ALA A 1045 53.53 -23.51 16.66
C ALA A 1045 53.05 -23.63 15.22
N GLY A 1046 53.60 -22.79 14.35
CA GLY A 1046 53.25 -22.68 12.95
C GLY A 1046 54.28 -21.90 12.15
N THR A 1047 54.27 -22.06 10.82
CA THR A 1047 55.16 -21.33 9.91
C THR A 1047 54.63 -19.93 9.56
N ASP A 1048 53.43 -19.59 10.02
CA ASP A 1048 52.82 -18.27 9.98
C ASP A 1048 52.03 -18.01 11.28
N LEU A 1049 51.54 -16.78 11.47
CA LEU A 1049 50.80 -16.37 12.68
C LEU A 1049 49.29 -16.59 12.60
N ALA A 1050 48.77 -17.02 11.44
CA ALA A 1050 47.35 -17.21 11.18
C ALA A 1050 46.91 -18.66 11.48
N THR A 1051 47.80 -19.63 11.31
CA THR A 1051 47.54 -21.05 11.51
C THR A 1051 48.58 -21.68 12.43
N TRP A 1052 48.13 -22.50 13.38
CA TRP A 1052 48.97 -23.09 14.42
C TRP A 1052 48.86 -24.61 14.43
N PRO A 1053 49.36 -25.28 13.38
CA PRO A 1053 49.11 -26.70 13.14
C PRO A 1053 49.79 -27.63 14.15
N GLN A 1054 50.84 -27.17 14.84
CA GLN A 1054 51.53 -27.97 15.85
C GLN A 1054 51.10 -27.49 17.25
N ILE A 1055 50.53 -28.38 18.06
CA ILE A 1055 49.96 -28.03 19.35
C ILE A 1055 50.50 -29.00 20.40
N PHE A 1056 51.09 -28.46 21.47
CA PHE A 1056 51.73 -29.20 22.55
C PHE A 1056 51.11 -28.80 23.88
N GLN A 1057 50.42 -29.71 24.55
CA GLN A 1057 49.76 -29.48 25.82
C GLN A 1057 50.60 -29.99 26.98
N ALA A 1058 50.86 -29.12 27.96
CA ALA A 1058 51.50 -29.46 29.22
C ALA A 1058 50.43 -29.75 30.28
N ALA A 1059 50.39 -31.00 30.76
CA ALA A 1059 49.56 -31.46 31.87
C ALA A 1059 50.31 -31.32 33.20
N ASP A 1060 49.76 -31.87 34.28
CA ASP A 1060 50.39 -31.91 35.62
C ASP A 1060 51.81 -32.50 35.53
N THR A 1061 51.99 -33.71 34.99
CA THR A 1061 53.32 -34.35 34.88
C THR A 1061 53.75 -34.58 33.43
N THR A 1062 55.04 -34.88 33.21
CA THR A 1062 55.58 -35.27 31.88
C THR A 1062 54.78 -36.43 31.26
N ALA A 1063 54.39 -37.43 32.05
CA ALA A 1063 53.72 -38.63 31.55
C ALA A 1063 52.30 -38.35 31.01
N ASN A 1064 51.66 -37.29 31.49
CA ASN A 1064 50.30 -36.90 31.11
C ASN A 1064 50.29 -35.80 30.03
N SER A 1065 51.46 -35.27 29.66
CA SER A 1065 51.60 -34.19 28.67
C SER A 1065 51.69 -34.75 27.24
N THR A 1066 51.45 -33.91 26.23
CA THR A 1066 51.62 -34.34 24.82
C THR A 1066 53.08 -34.68 24.51
N PRO A 1067 53.35 -35.64 23.60
CA PRO A 1067 54.72 -35.99 23.20
C PRO A 1067 55.52 -34.75 22.78
N GLY A 1068 56.73 -34.60 23.33
CA GLY A 1068 57.59 -33.45 23.11
C GLY A 1068 57.55 -32.41 24.24
N VAL A 1069 56.65 -32.55 25.22
CA VAL A 1069 56.62 -31.75 26.45
C VAL A 1069 57.25 -32.52 27.60
N VAL A 1070 58.11 -31.86 28.38
CA VAL A 1070 58.70 -32.36 29.62
C VAL A 1070 58.36 -31.39 30.74
N VAL A 1071 57.76 -31.89 31.81
CA VAL A 1071 57.45 -31.14 33.03
C VAL A 1071 58.31 -31.66 34.18
N THR A 1072 59.02 -30.74 34.83
CA THR A 1072 59.85 -31.01 36.00
C THR A 1072 59.17 -30.45 37.25
N GLU A 1073 58.59 -31.35 38.03
CA GLU A 1073 57.86 -31.07 39.27
C GLU A 1073 58.78 -30.59 40.40
N ASN A 1074 58.46 -29.45 41.00
CA ASN A 1074 59.26 -28.82 42.05
C ASN A 1074 58.51 -28.66 43.39
N GLY A 1075 57.43 -29.42 43.60
CA GLY A 1075 56.62 -29.35 44.81
C GLY A 1075 55.85 -28.02 44.89
N THR A 1076 55.87 -27.31 46.02
CA THR A 1076 55.12 -26.03 46.14
C THR A 1076 55.78 -24.84 45.42
N ALA A 1077 56.82 -25.07 44.61
CA ALA A 1077 57.56 -24.07 43.85
C ALA A 1077 57.24 -24.25 42.34
N PRO A 1078 57.43 -23.22 41.49
CA PRO A 1078 57.07 -23.32 40.08
C PRO A 1078 57.77 -24.48 39.36
N ASP A 1079 56.98 -25.27 38.63
CA ASP A 1079 57.44 -26.38 37.79
C ASP A 1079 58.04 -25.85 36.50
N THR A 1080 59.06 -26.54 35.99
CA THR A 1080 59.71 -26.16 34.74
C THR A 1080 59.18 -27.01 33.60
N ILE A 1081 58.59 -26.36 32.59
CA ILE A 1081 58.05 -26.97 31.38
C ILE A 1081 59.00 -26.71 30.23
N VAL A 1082 59.41 -27.77 29.53
CA VAL A 1082 60.24 -27.75 28.32
C VAL A 1082 59.46 -28.36 27.18
N VAL A 1083 59.27 -27.62 26.09
CA VAL A 1083 58.56 -28.07 24.89
C VAL A 1083 59.53 -28.15 23.72
N THR A 1084 59.64 -29.33 23.13
CA THR A 1084 60.46 -29.62 21.95
C THR A 1084 59.58 -29.63 20.71
N ILE A 1085 59.77 -28.64 19.85
CA ILE A 1085 58.94 -28.39 18.68
C ILE A 1085 59.75 -28.72 17.42
N PRO A 1086 59.36 -29.72 16.62
CA PRO A 1086 60.08 -30.04 15.38
C PRO A 1086 59.89 -28.98 14.31
N THR A 1087 60.99 -28.41 13.82
CA THR A 1087 60.94 -27.41 12.74
C THR A 1087 60.57 -28.02 11.39
N SER A 1088 60.66 -29.35 11.26
CA SER A 1088 60.31 -30.08 10.03
C SER A 1088 60.99 -29.54 8.77
N GLY A 1089 62.17 -28.93 8.91
CA GLY A 1089 62.91 -28.31 7.81
C GLY A 1089 62.37 -26.95 7.35
N ALA A 1090 61.36 -26.39 8.02
CA ALA A 1090 60.85 -25.07 7.72
C ALA A 1090 61.93 -24.00 8.03
N PRO A 1091 62.13 -23.02 7.12
CA PRO A 1091 63.13 -21.98 7.31
C PRO A 1091 62.75 -20.99 8.42
N MET A 1092 61.46 -20.92 8.78
CA MET A 1092 60.93 -20.06 9.84
C MET A 1092 59.80 -20.80 10.57
N LEU A 1093 59.82 -20.74 11.90
CA LEU A 1093 58.81 -21.33 12.76
C LEU A 1093 58.52 -20.38 13.92
N PHE A 1094 57.24 -20.06 14.12
CA PHE A 1094 56.74 -19.27 15.23
C PHE A 1094 56.16 -20.20 16.29
N ALA A 1095 56.34 -19.86 17.56
CA ALA A 1095 55.70 -20.54 18.67
C ALA A 1095 55.12 -19.52 19.66
N ARG A 1096 53.99 -19.85 20.28
CA ARG A 1096 53.38 -19.07 21.36
C ARG A 1096 52.90 -19.98 22.47
N VAL A 1097 52.92 -19.49 23.70
CA VAL A 1097 52.30 -20.15 24.85
C VAL A 1097 50.91 -19.58 25.06
N ARG A 1098 49.91 -20.44 25.25
CA ARG A 1098 48.51 -20.11 25.49
C ARG A 1098 48.03 -20.89 26.71
N VAL A 1099 47.39 -20.20 27.64
CA VAL A 1099 46.70 -20.83 28.79
C VAL A 1099 45.22 -20.92 28.46
N ILE A 1100 44.65 -22.10 28.59
CA ILE A 1100 43.23 -22.39 28.38
C ILE A 1100 42.64 -22.70 29.76
N VAL A 1101 41.61 -21.95 30.15
CA VAL A 1101 40.89 -22.20 31.40
C VAL A 1101 39.51 -22.75 31.03
N SER A 1102 39.24 -24.01 31.37
CA SER A 1102 37.95 -24.67 31.19
C SER A 1102 37.15 -24.56 32.51
N PRO A 1103 35.87 -24.17 32.47
CA PRO A 1103 35.05 -23.96 33.67
C PRO A 1103 34.64 -25.25 34.39
#